data_AF-A0A409Y3K3-F1
#
_entry.id   AF-A0A409Y3K3-F1
#
_cell.length_a   1.000
_cell.length_b   1.000
_cell.length_c   1.000
_cell.angle_alpha   90.00
_cell.angle_beta   90.00
_cell.angle_gamma   90.00
#
_symmetry.space_group_name_H-M   'P 1'
#
loop_
_entity.id
_entity.type
_entity.pdbx_description
1 polymer ?
#
loop_
_entity_poly.entity_id
_entity_poly.type
_entity_poly.pdbx_seq_one_letter_code
_entity_poly.pdbx_strand_id
1 'polypeptide(L)'
;MPSLSLNHLPTELHALILDFLLSCSNPRRKARPIVGFTHRSEVRSSTSSSFPYNAALTCKLWRDLLSQRPECWTQVAFDVSQNPNPLMDVFLWTDQGAVDPITIEVLVFNSAETPEEVDKATERRNVAAITAILLPHVNRCLRIVFDIMFSSSLPPPDLFYRLNALILVELNLDCQVDDIDTHEYPDPSQREKIQDGYRWPSLVELSLTGFWFLHLALHLNNPSQLFAGSNPLSIDLRLSAFTFLEEGQYTLRNLLEYLGGMDELQTIHFDRLMLSHAPFDSDVLPSYPHVFQSEHLILGFSSVSKDLLVQLNQLLPDTTPQAKISSLSFRKCEIPSIDRLPNSSHLVFTDVIDDQLGTGLRNAIASRSGRTIQVIRCHGFSDAFLEWFGEPAEPTREGSLLDLLRLRTFPAYGLMMIRVIDCQNFSSTSLRSFIERRHNGLYEMAQNSDLPDLKLLSKGKVRDIYSTSSPDHLLFVASDRISAYDVILRNGIPDKGKMLTQLSLFWFKKLGDIIPNHFVTADIDSMPVEVRKYKDQLEGRTMLVRKAEVVPLEAIVRGYLAGSAWSEYKKSGTVHGIPMPEGLVESQKLPQAIFTPSTKAEQGAHDENISPEQAAKIVGQELFDQISTAALKLYTTAADYAASRGLILADTKFEFGLIPSPEDPTKKQLILVDELLTPDSSRYWPLEGYKPGGPQPSFDKQYLRDWLVRSGFRKGLESGPEGKEGQGWVIDEEIVKGTADRYREAVKLLTS
;
A
#
# COMPACT_ATOMS: atom_id res chain seq x y z
N MET A 1 39.60 -6.20 56.40
CA MET A 1 39.61 -4.73 56.24
C MET A 1 38.16 -4.27 56.29
N PRO A 2 37.81 -3.24 57.09
CA PRO A 2 36.46 -2.70 57.02
C PRO A 2 36.23 -2.20 55.59
N SER A 3 35.05 -2.50 55.03
CA SER A 3 34.66 -2.04 53.72
C SER A 3 34.79 -0.51 53.68
N LEU A 4 35.71 0.00 52.87
CA LEU A 4 35.79 1.42 52.55
C LEU A 4 34.48 1.78 51.85
N SER A 5 33.52 2.29 52.61
CA SER A 5 32.30 2.84 52.07
C SER A 5 32.65 4.14 51.35
N LEU A 6 32.11 4.32 50.14
CA LEU A 6 32.35 5.49 49.29
C LEU A 6 32.18 6.82 50.03
N ASN A 7 31.35 6.85 51.08
CA ASN A 7 31.05 8.02 51.91
C ASN A 7 32.21 8.47 52.82
N HIS A 8 33.30 7.71 52.92
CA HIS A 8 34.46 8.04 53.78
C HIS A 8 35.68 8.57 52.99
N LEU A 9 35.55 8.75 51.67
CA LEU A 9 36.63 9.34 50.88
C LEU A 9 36.70 10.87 51.13
N PRO A 10 37.89 11.49 51.04
CA PRO A 10 38.02 12.94 51.12
C PRO A 10 37.25 13.65 50.02
N THR A 11 36.74 14.85 50.29
CA THR A 11 35.97 15.68 49.35
C THR A 11 36.74 15.93 48.05
N GLU A 12 38.06 16.11 48.11
CA GLU A 12 38.92 16.30 46.95
C GLU A 12 38.92 15.08 46.04
N LEU A 13 38.88 13.88 46.60
CA LEU A 13 38.83 12.63 45.83
C LEU A 13 37.45 12.44 45.19
N HIS A 14 36.37 12.82 45.88
CA HIS A 14 35.02 12.85 45.29
C HIS A 14 34.92 13.84 44.12
N ALA A 15 35.49 15.04 44.26
CA ALA A 15 35.55 16.03 43.18
C ALA A 15 36.36 15.50 41.97
N LEU A 16 37.50 14.84 42.21
CA LEU A 16 38.29 14.21 41.16
C LEU A 16 37.56 13.05 40.47
N ILE A 17 36.79 12.24 41.21
CA ILE A 17 35.94 11.20 40.62
C ILE A 17 34.86 11.83 39.73
N LEU A 18 34.23 12.91 40.19
CA LEU A 18 33.24 13.64 39.40
C LEU A 18 33.86 14.19 38.11
N ASP A 19 34.97 14.92 38.23
CA ASP A 19 35.68 15.50 37.07
C ASP A 19 36.15 14.40 36.11
N PHE A 20 36.59 13.24 36.61
CA PHE A 20 36.93 12.08 35.79
C PHE A 20 35.71 11.52 35.05
N LEU A 21 34.58 11.32 35.75
CA LEU A 21 33.34 10.85 35.13
C LEU A 21 32.87 11.82 34.04
N LEU A 22 32.91 13.13 34.31
CA LEU A 22 32.60 14.19 33.35
C LEU A 22 33.60 14.24 32.18
N SER A 23 34.90 13.97 32.42
CA SER A 23 35.89 13.90 31.33
C SER A 23 35.70 12.68 30.43
N CYS A 24 35.21 11.57 30.98
CA CYS A 24 34.86 10.36 30.23
C CYS A 24 33.53 10.52 29.47
N SER A 25 32.62 11.36 29.99
CA SER A 25 31.36 11.73 29.36
C SER A 25 31.52 13.06 28.64
N ASN A 26 32.02 13.02 27.39
CA ASN A 26 32.23 14.20 26.54
C ASN A 26 31.14 15.28 26.73
N PRO A 27 31.43 16.45 27.32
CA PRO A 27 30.41 17.45 27.66
C PRO A 27 29.71 18.07 26.44
N ARG A 28 30.23 17.81 25.22
CA ARG A 28 29.55 18.11 23.95
C ARG A 28 28.66 16.98 23.43
N ARG A 29 28.79 15.76 23.95
CA ARG A 29 27.72 14.77 23.85
C ARG A 29 26.66 15.25 24.83
N LYS A 30 25.65 15.98 24.31
CA LYS A 30 24.33 16.05 24.93
C LYS A 30 24.08 14.68 25.57
N ALA A 31 23.80 14.62 26.87
CA ALA A 31 23.21 13.42 27.46
C ALA A 31 22.15 12.96 26.45
N ARG A 32 22.26 11.71 25.98
CA ARG A 32 21.32 11.22 24.96
C ARG A 32 19.92 11.59 25.47
N PRO A 33 19.05 12.23 24.66
CA PRO A 33 17.66 12.42 25.05
C PRO A 33 17.17 11.11 25.65
N ILE A 34 16.48 11.14 26.78
CA ILE A 34 15.95 9.92 27.39
C ILE A 34 15.15 9.22 26.29
N VAL A 35 15.64 8.06 25.84
CA VAL A 35 15.05 7.33 24.72
C VAL A 35 13.66 6.91 25.16
N GLY A 36 12.62 7.32 24.44
CA GLY A 36 11.24 6.88 24.71
C GLY A 36 10.45 7.69 25.74
N PHE A 37 10.67 9.00 25.83
CA PHE A 37 9.96 9.94 26.75
C PHE A 37 8.42 9.81 26.74
N THR A 38 7.82 9.26 25.68
CA THR A 38 6.37 9.22 25.44
C THR A 38 5.70 7.90 25.86
N HIS A 39 6.48 6.84 26.15
CA HIS A 39 5.96 5.53 26.53
C HIS A 39 6.28 5.22 28.01
N ARG A 40 5.23 5.24 28.84
CA ARG A 40 5.25 5.05 30.31
C ARG A 40 6.15 3.91 30.83
N SER A 41 6.28 2.79 30.09
CA SER A 41 7.18 1.67 30.46
C SER A 41 8.67 1.96 30.29
N GLU A 42 9.04 2.81 29.32
CA GLU A 42 10.42 3.20 29.03
C GLU A 42 10.85 4.38 29.92
N VAL A 43 9.92 5.28 30.26
CA VAL A 43 10.14 6.37 31.23
C VAL A 43 10.57 5.82 32.59
N ARG A 44 9.91 4.78 33.12
CA ARG A 44 10.24 4.21 34.43
C ARG A 44 11.55 3.40 34.46
N SER A 45 11.89 2.71 33.37
CA SER A 45 13.06 1.81 33.34
C SER A 45 14.39 2.53 33.10
N SER A 46 14.39 3.63 32.34
CA SER A 46 15.61 4.39 32.03
C SER A 46 16.00 5.42 33.10
N THR A 47 15.04 5.95 33.85
CA THR A 47 15.22 7.10 34.77
C THR A 47 15.85 6.75 36.11
N SER A 48 15.70 5.51 36.57
CA SER A 48 16.41 4.95 37.73
C SER A 48 17.94 4.92 37.58
N SER A 49 18.47 5.29 36.40
CA SER A 49 19.91 5.40 36.11
C SER A 49 20.39 6.83 35.83
N SER A 50 19.51 7.84 35.95
CA SER A 50 19.82 9.22 35.56
C SER A 50 20.83 9.88 36.49
N PHE A 51 21.98 10.24 35.93
CA PHE A 51 22.93 11.18 36.51
C PHE A 51 22.54 12.60 36.09
N PRO A 52 22.56 13.61 36.98
CA PRO A 52 23.10 13.63 38.35
C PRO A 52 22.13 13.23 39.47
N TYR A 53 20.84 12.97 39.17
CA TYR A 53 19.79 12.67 40.17
C TYR A 53 20.23 11.61 41.19
N ASN A 54 20.62 10.43 40.72
CA ASN A 54 21.04 9.34 41.61
C ASN A 54 22.30 9.68 42.43
N ALA A 55 23.24 10.41 41.84
CA ALA A 55 24.48 10.79 42.52
C ALA A 55 24.18 11.76 43.68
N ALA A 56 23.32 12.75 43.44
CA ALA A 56 22.90 13.70 44.47
C ALA A 56 22.07 13.07 45.59
N LEU A 57 21.34 11.98 45.31
CA LEU A 57 20.60 11.23 46.33
C LEU A 57 21.46 10.32 47.21
N THR A 58 22.72 10.04 46.84
CA THR A 58 23.59 9.14 47.62
C THR A 58 23.87 9.67 49.03
N CYS A 59 24.25 10.94 49.16
CA CYS A 59 24.50 11.61 50.43
C CYS A 59 24.63 13.13 50.24
N LYS A 60 24.61 13.86 51.36
CA LYS A 60 24.78 15.33 51.37
C LYS A 60 26.07 15.78 50.68
N LEU A 61 27.19 15.04 50.83
CA LEU A 61 28.47 15.40 50.23
C LEU A 61 28.41 15.49 48.70
N TRP A 62 27.84 14.47 48.04
CA TRP A 62 27.71 14.47 46.58
C TRP A 62 26.76 15.55 46.08
N ARG A 63 25.67 15.81 46.80
CA ARG A 63 24.77 16.92 46.49
C ARG A 63 25.46 18.27 46.59
N ASP A 64 26.23 18.52 47.66
CA ASP A 64 26.93 19.78 47.89
C ASP A 64 28.07 19.99 46.87
N LEU A 65 28.63 18.91 46.31
CA LEU A 65 29.59 18.97 45.19
C LEU A 65 28.89 19.29 43.86
N LEU A 66 27.76 18.64 43.59
CA LEU A 66 26.99 18.82 42.36
C LEU A 66 26.28 20.18 42.31
N SER A 67 25.92 20.77 43.45
CA SER A 67 25.29 22.11 43.50
C SER A 67 26.20 23.22 42.99
N GLN A 68 27.52 23.00 42.97
CA GLN A 68 28.53 23.93 42.45
C GLN A 68 28.86 23.68 40.97
N ARG A 69 28.16 22.76 40.30
CA ARG A 69 28.38 22.34 38.90
C ARG A 69 27.09 22.44 38.08
N PRO A 70 26.64 23.66 37.73
CA PRO A 70 25.40 23.88 36.97
C PRO A 70 25.31 23.05 35.69
N GLU A 71 26.44 22.84 35.00
CA GLU A 71 26.55 22.07 33.76
C GLU A 71 26.16 20.60 33.89
N CYS A 72 26.11 20.06 35.11
CA CYS A 72 25.65 18.70 35.36
C CYS A 72 24.12 18.58 35.34
N TRP A 73 23.39 19.68 35.49
CA TRP A 73 21.95 19.69 35.75
C TRP A 73 21.12 20.03 34.51
N THR A 74 21.45 19.44 33.36
CA THR A 74 20.67 19.62 32.12
C THR A 74 19.42 18.74 32.07
N GLN A 75 19.37 17.67 32.85
CA GLN A 75 18.22 16.79 33.01
C GLN A 75 17.93 16.63 34.51
N VAL A 76 16.70 16.97 34.90
CA VAL A 76 16.27 16.96 36.30
C VAL A 76 15.07 16.03 36.42
N ALA A 77 15.20 15.03 37.29
CA ALA A 77 14.13 14.08 37.57
C ALA A 77 13.69 14.21 39.04
N PHE A 78 12.41 14.02 39.31
CA PHE A 78 11.85 13.95 40.66
C PHE A 78 10.92 12.74 40.78
N ASP A 79 11.24 11.86 41.72
CA ASP A 79 10.32 10.82 42.17
C ASP A 79 9.46 11.35 43.32
N VAL A 80 8.18 11.60 43.06
CA VAL A 80 7.26 12.19 44.03
C VAL A 80 6.83 11.21 45.13
N SER A 81 7.17 9.92 44.98
CA SER A 81 7.03 8.92 46.06
C SER A 81 8.05 9.16 47.18
N GLN A 82 9.15 9.85 46.87
CA GLN A 82 10.21 10.20 47.82
C GLN A 82 10.04 11.64 48.30
N ASN A 83 10.77 12.02 49.35
CA ASN A 83 10.80 13.41 49.79
C ASN A 83 11.62 14.25 48.79
N PRO A 84 11.01 15.21 48.08
CA PRO A 84 11.71 15.97 47.05
C PRO A 84 12.55 17.13 47.62
N ASN A 85 12.31 17.56 48.87
CA ASN A 85 12.99 18.69 49.52
C ASN A 85 14.52 18.70 49.39
N PRO A 86 15.22 17.56 49.55
CA PRO A 86 16.67 17.48 49.37
C PRO A 86 17.22 17.96 48.02
N LEU A 87 16.38 18.02 46.98
CA LEU A 87 16.75 18.36 45.61
C LEU A 87 16.00 19.57 45.05
N MET A 88 15.16 20.23 45.86
CA MET A 88 14.36 21.38 45.38
C MET A 88 15.21 22.55 44.86
N ASP A 89 16.40 22.75 45.45
CA ASP A 89 17.31 23.82 45.05
C ASP A 89 17.99 23.58 43.69
N VAL A 90 17.78 22.42 43.05
CA VAL A 90 18.39 22.09 41.74
C VAL A 90 18.05 23.10 40.65
N PHE A 91 16.83 23.62 40.67
CA PHE A 91 16.40 24.63 39.72
C PHE A 91 17.16 25.95 39.96
N LEU A 92 17.59 26.26 41.18
CA LEU A 92 18.42 27.42 41.44
C LEU A 92 19.89 27.16 41.04
N TRP A 93 20.41 25.96 41.30
CA TRP A 93 21.81 25.62 40.97
C TRP A 93 22.12 25.72 39.47
N THR A 94 21.15 25.38 38.62
CA THR A 94 21.27 25.53 37.15
C THR A 94 21.40 26.99 36.69
N ASP A 95 21.11 27.97 37.57
CA ASP A 95 21.20 29.40 37.30
C ASP A 95 22.48 30.05 37.89
N GLN A 96 23.17 29.35 38.80
CA GLN A 96 24.33 29.90 39.51
C GLN A 96 25.61 29.86 38.67
N GLY A 97 26.03 31.01 38.13
CA GLY A 97 27.40 31.20 37.61
C GLY A 97 27.62 30.85 36.13
N ALA A 98 26.57 30.56 35.36
CA ALA A 98 26.64 30.43 33.91
C ALA A 98 26.49 31.80 33.21
N VAL A 99 27.19 32.00 32.09
CA VAL A 99 27.11 33.24 31.28
C VAL A 99 25.76 33.34 30.56
N ASP A 100 25.16 32.19 30.23
CA ASP A 100 23.81 32.03 29.69
C ASP A 100 23.05 30.99 30.53
N PRO A 101 21.72 31.14 30.76
CA PRO A 101 20.94 30.16 31.50
C PRO A 101 20.99 28.79 30.84
N ILE A 102 21.29 27.75 31.62
CA ILE A 102 21.35 26.37 31.12
C ILE A 102 19.94 25.91 30.72
N THR A 103 19.82 25.34 29.53
CA THR A 103 18.59 24.68 29.08
C THR A 103 18.39 23.37 29.85
N ILE A 104 17.18 23.17 30.38
CA ILE A 104 16.86 22.02 31.22
C ILE A 104 15.70 21.18 30.67
N GLU A 105 15.75 19.88 30.90
CA GLU A 105 14.63 18.95 30.71
C GLU A 105 14.16 18.48 32.10
N VAL A 106 12.85 18.51 32.33
CA VAL A 106 12.26 18.23 33.64
C VAL A 106 11.32 17.03 33.55
N LEU A 107 11.55 16.05 34.42
CA LEU A 107 10.68 14.90 34.59
C LEU A 107 10.23 14.80 36.06
N VAL A 108 8.93 14.71 36.27
CA VAL A 108 8.30 14.46 37.56
C VAL A 108 7.49 13.19 37.42
N PHE A 109 7.80 12.17 38.21
CA PHE A 109 7.16 10.88 38.10
C PHE A 109 6.87 10.29 39.48
N ASN A 110 5.94 9.35 39.54
CA ASN A 110 5.74 8.52 40.72
C ASN A 110 6.27 7.11 40.44
N SER A 111 7.22 6.63 41.23
CA SER A 111 7.78 5.28 41.07
C SER A 111 6.85 4.15 41.51
N ALA A 112 5.77 4.45 42.25
CA ALA A 112 4.80 3.45 42.70
C ALA A 112 4.18 2.69 41.51
N GLU A 113 3.95 1.39 41.70
CA GLU A 113 3.40 0.54 40.66
C GLU A 113 1.88 0.61 40.62
N THR A 114 1.24 0.73 41.79
CA THR A 114 -0.21 0.75 41.90
C THR A 114 -0.74 1.98 42.65
N PRO A 115 -1.99 2.41 42.39
CA PRO A 115 -2.59 3.56 43.07
C PRO A 115 -2.70 3.39 44.58
N GLU A 116 -2.86 2.15 45.07
CA GLU A 116 -3.02 1.85 46.49
C GLU A 116 -1.74 2.09 47.31
N GLU A 117 -0.58 2.10 46.66
CA GLU A 117 0.72 2.39 47.27
C GLU A 117 0.94 3.90 47.50
N VAL A 118 0.09 4.76 46.91
CA VAL A 118 0.31 6.20 46.86
C VAL A 118 -0.63 6.94 47.82
N ASP A 119 -0.04 7.66 48.78
CA ASP A 119 -0.78 8.69 49.51
C ASP A 119 -1.01 9.92 48.61
N LYS A 120 -2.22 10.03 48.07
CA LYS A 120 -2.64 11.11 47.16
C LYS A 120 -2.34 12.51 47.69
N ALA A 121 -2.54 12.74 48.99
CA ALA A 121 -2.29 14.05 49.60
C ALA A 121 -0.80 14.43 49.59
N THR A 122 0.08 13.45 49.80
CA THR A 122 1.53 13.64 49.72
C THR A 122 2.00 13.81 48.28
N GLU A 123 1.50 13.02 47.32
CA GLU A 123 1.80 13.23 45.90
C GLU A 123 1.43 14.66 45.48
N ARG A 124 0.20 15.10 45.77
CA ARG A 124 -0.28 16.44 45.45
C ARG A 124 0.60 17.54 46.07
N ARG A 125 1.00 17.36 47.34
CA ARG A 125 1.89 18.32 48.04
C ARG A 125 3.27 18.39 47.38
N ASN A 126 3.85 17.24 47.04
CA ASN A 126 5.16 17.15 46.43
C ASN A 126 5.16 17.74 45.00
N VAL A 127 4.16 17.39 44.19
CA VAL A 127 3.97 17.96 42.84
C VAL A 127 3.78 19.47 42.91
N ALA A 128 2.97 19.98 43.83
CA ALA A 128 2.78 21.42 44.01
C ALA A 128 4.08 22.14 44.41
N ALA A 129 4.87 21.56 45.31
CA ALA A 129 6.15 22.11 45.72
C ALA A 129 7.15 22.18 44.56
N ILE A 130 7.27 21.08 43.79
CA ILE A 130 8.11 21.03 42.58
C ILE A 130 7.67 22.08 41.56
N THR A 131 6.36 22.14 41.30
CA THR A 131 5.79 23.08 40.32
C THR A 131 6.08 24.52 40.71
N ALA A 132 5.87 24.90 41.97
CA ALA A 132 6.11 26.27 42.44
C ALA A 132 7.55 26.73 42.20
N ILE A 133 8.53 25.83 42.37
CA ILE A 133 9.95 26.14 42.15
C ILE A 133 10.31 26.07 40.67
N LEU A 134 9.64 25.23 39.88
CA LEU A 134 9.84 25.15 38.43
C LEU A 134 9.36 26.41 37.69
N LEU A 135 8.26 27.04 38.12
CA LEU A 135 7.61 28.14 37.37
C LEU A 135 8.56 29.28 36.95
N PRO A 136 9.44 29.83 37.82
CA PRO A 136 10.40 30.86 37.42
C PRO A 136 11.39 30.43 36.32
N HIS A 137 11.53 29.13 36.07
CA HIS A 137 12.51 28.54 35.18
C HIS A 137 11.90 27.95 33.90
N VAL A 138 10.59 28.05 33.70
CA VAL A 138 9.89 27.50 32.52
C VAL A 138 10.47 28.02 31.20
N ASN A 139 10.91 29.27 31.14
CA ASN A 139 11.46 29.89 29.91
C ASN A 139 12.80 29.31 29.42
N ARG A 140 13.45 28.48 30.22
CA ARG A 140 14.66 27.74 29.84
C ARG A 140 14.44 26.22 29.84
N CYS A 141 13.20 25.77 29.99
CA CYS A 141 12.84 24.37 29.89
C CYS A 141 12.60 23.99 28.44
N LEU A 142 13.34 22.99 27.94
CA LEU A 142 13.11 22.40 26.62
C LEU A 142 11.95 21.40 26.66
N ARG A 143 11.81 20.66 27.77
CA ARG A 143 10.79 19.62 27.98
C ARG A 143 10.32 19.62 29.42
N ILE A 144 9.02 19.48 29.64
CA ILE A 144 8.41 19.35 30.96
C ILE A 144 7.44 18.17 30.93
N VAL A 145 7.72 17.16 31.75
CA VAL A 145 6.93 15.92 31.80
C VAL A 145 6.53 15.60 33.22
N PHE A 146 5.24 15.39 33.44
CA PHE A 146 4.63 14.86 34.64
C PHE A 146 3.95 13.54 34.28
N ASP A 147 4.42 12.43 34.85
CA ASP A 147 3.82 11.09 34.76
C ASP A 147 3.53 10.58 36.18
N ILE A 148 2.41 11.01 36.72
CA ILE A 148 2.06 10.83 38.13
C ILE A 148 0.87 9.88 38.32
N MET A 149 0.54 9.56 39.57
CA MET A 149 -0.54 8.61 39.85
C MET A 149 -1.92 9.22 39.58
N PHE A 150 -2.20 10.40 40.13
CA PHE A 150 -3.54 10.99 40.13
C PHE A 150 -3.64 12.27 39.30
N SER A 151 -4.67 12.38 38.47
CA SER A 151 -4.97 13.56 37.63
C SER A 151 -5.09 14.85 38.43
N SER A 152 -5.71 14.79 39.61
CA SER A 152 -5.89 15.93 40.52
C SER A 152 -4.60 16.42 41.20
N SER A 153 -3.52 15.64 41.12
CA SER A 153 -2.19 16.05 41.57
C SER A 153 -1.44 16.86 40.49
N LEU A 154 -1.87 16.80 39.22
CA LEU A 154 -1.17 17.48 38.12
C LEU A 154 -1.23 19.01 38.26
N PRO A 155 -0.19 19.72 37.83
CA PRO A 155 -0.23 21.17 37.76
C PRO A 155 -1.20 21.63 36.66
N PRO A 156 -2.00 22.69 36.90
CA PRO A 156 -2.85 23.27 35.85
C PRO A 156 -2.01 23.75 34.65
N PRO A 157 -2.36 23.38 33.41
CA PRO A 157 -1.56 23.71 32.22
C PRO A 157 -1.51 25.21 31.93
N ASP A 158 -2.51 25.99 32.38
CA ASP A 158 -2.53 27.43 32.18
C ASP A 158 -1.39 28.16 32.91
N LEU A 159 -0.83 27.55 33.97
CA LEU A 159 0.36 28.07 34.65
C LEU A 159 1.56 28.13 33.70
N PHE A 160 1.74 27.12 32.85
CA PHE A 160 2.83 27.09 31.87
C PHE A 160 2.54 27.98 30.66
N TYR A 161 1.27 28.04 30.24
CA TYR A 161 0.86 28.83 29.08
C TYR A 161 1.08 30.34 29.32
N ARG A 162 0.70 30.85 30.50
CA ARG A 162 0.87 32.27 30.87
C ARG A 162 2.34 32.73 30.97
N LEU A 163 3.31 31.80 30.94
CA LEU A 163 4.73 32.13 31.03
C LEU A 163 5.40 32.33 29.67
N ASN A 164 4.68 32.11 28.57
CA ASN A 164 5.16 32.30 27.20
C ASN A 164 6.46 31.53 26.90
N ALA A 165 6.49 30.24 27.26
CA ALA A 165 7.65 29.36 27.21
C ALA A 165 8.20 29.19 25.77
N LEU A 166 9.06 30.12 25.33
CA LEU A 166 9.44 30.26 23.92
C LEU A 166 10.18 29.05 23.33
N ILE A 167 10.96 28.35 24.16
CA ILE A 167 11.80 27.23 23.73
C ILE A 167 11.22 25.86 24.08
N LEU A 168 10.04 25.80 24.70
CA LEU A 168 9.42 24.55 25.13
C LEU A 168 8.99 23.74 23.89
N VAL A 169 9.52 22.53 23.76
CA VAL A 169 9.25 21.61 22.65
C VAL A 169 8.23 20.54 23.04
N GLU A 170 8.23 20.11 24.30
CA GLU A 170 7.36 19.05 24.81
C GLU A 170 6.76 19.47 26.16
N LEU A 171 5.44 19.43 26.26
CA LEU A 171 4.70 19.51 27.52
C LEU A 171 3.82 18.28 27.66
N ASN A 172 4.12 17.44 28.66
CA ASN A 172 3.38 16.22 28.93
C ASN A 172 2.90 16.20 30.38
N LEU A 173 1.59 16.26 30.59
CA LEU A 173 0.92 16.16 31.88
C LEU A 173 -0.05 14.97 31.82
N ASP A 174 0.47 13.77 32.10
CA ASP A 174 -0.28 12.51 32.09
C ASP A 174 -0.38 11.92 33.51
N CYS A 175 -1.38 11.07 33.69
CA CYS A 175 -1.63 10.36 34.94
C CYS A 175 -2.10 8.92 34.70
N GLN A 176 -2.05 8.12 35.76
CA GLN A 176 -2.60 6.77 35.73
C GLN A 176 -4.10 6.73 36.00
N VAL A 177 -4.54 7.48 37.00
CA VAL A 177 -5.92 7.48 37.51
C VAL A 177 -6.50 8.87 37.33
N ASP A 178 -7.57 8.95 36.54
CA ASP A 178 -8.40 10.14 36.50
C ASP A 178 -9.34 10.15 37.70
N ASP A 179 -9.04 11.02 38.66
CA ASP A 179 -9.73 11.15 39.94
C ASP A 179 -10.29 12.56 40.15
N ILE A 180 -10.42 13.32 39.07
CA ILE A 180 -10.96 14.67 39.11
C ILE A 180 -12.48 14.62 39.24
N ASP A 181 -12.98 15.22 40.33
CA ASP A 181 -14.38 15.60 40.43
C ASP A 181 -14.58 16.96 39.76
N THR A 182 -15.19 16.96 38.57
CA THR A 182 -15.45 18.19 37.82
C THR A 182 -16.33 19.20 38.56
N HIS A 183 -17.14 18.78 39.55
CA HIS A 183 -17.94 19.69 40.37
C HIS A 183 -17.10 20.49 41.37
N GLU A 184 -15.94 19.98 41.76
CA GLU A 184 -15.00 20.68 42.65
C GLU A 184 -14.23 21.80 41.92
N TYR A 185 -14.30 21.83 40.58
CA TYR A 185 -13.67 22.86 39.76
C TYR A 185 -14.74 23.86 39.28
N PRO A 186 -14.70 25.12 39.73
CA PRO A 186 -15.68 26.13 39.32
C PRO A 186 -15.59 26.39 37.81
N ASP A 187 -16.74 26.69 37.19
CA ASP A 187 -16.86 26.95 35.75
C ASP A 187 -15.82 28.00 35.30
N PRO A 188 -14.81 27.59 34.51
CA PRO A 188 -13.74 28.49 34.06
C PRO A 188 -14.25 29.64 33.20
N SER A 189 -15.41 29.48 32.54
CA SER A 189 -16.01 30.52 31.70
C SER A 189 -16.43 31.77 32.50
N GLN A 190 -16.54 31.64 33.83
CA GLN A 190 -16.86 32.73 34.75
C GLN A 190 -15.61 33.41 35.34
N ARG A 191 -14.40 32.92 35.02
CA ARG A 191 -13.12 33.51 35.44
C ARG A 191 -12.57 34.45 34.37
N GLU A 192 -11.60 35.28 34.76
CA GLU A 192 -10.88 36.14 33.82
C GLU A 192 -10.12 35.28 32.80
N LYS A 193 -10.50 35.40 31.52
CA LYS A 193 -9.86 34.68 30.42
C LYS A 193 -8.41 35.11 30.24
N ILE A 194 -7.58 34.19 29.77
CA ILE A 194 -6.20 34.46 29.40
C ILE A 194 -6.21 35.40 28.19
N GLN A 195 -5.54 36.55 28.31
CA GLN A 195 -5.41 37.53 27.23
C GLN A 195 -4.70 36.93 26.01
N ASP A 196 -5.05 37.42 24.83
CA ASP A 196 -4.42 37.01 23.59
C ASP A 196 -2.96 37.49 23.55
N GLY A 197 -2.01 36.60 23.24
CA GLY A 197 -0.59 36.97 23.10
C GLY A 197 0.42 35.96 23.65
N TYR A 198 0.00 35.07 24.57
CA TYR A 198 0.82 33.94 25.02
C TYR A 198 0.88 32.86 23.94
N ARG A 199 2.05 32.28 23.69
CA ARG A 199 2.26 31.23 22.68
C ARG A 199 3.32 30.23 23.11
N TRP A 200 3.26 29.03 22.53
CA TRP A 200 4.35 28.05 22.56
C TRP A 200 4.91 27.84 21.14
N PRO A 201 5.72 28.76 20.62
CA PRO A 201 6.11 28.76 19.21
C PRO A 201 6.99 27.57 18.79
N SER A 202 7.68 26.95 19.75
CA SER A 202 8.57 25.80 19.52
C SER A 202 7.93 24.45 19.85
N LEU A 203 6.67 24.44 20.29
CA LEU A 203 6.00 23.21 20.74
C LEU A 203 5.78 22.27 19.56
N VAL A 204 6.14 21.01 19.76
CA VAL A 204 5.92 19.93 18.79
C VAL A 204 5.02 18.87 19.41
N GLU A 205 5.09 18.64 20.73
CA GLU A 205 4.30 17.64 21.41
C GLU A 205 3.57 18.23 22.63
N LEU A 206 2.24 18.05 22.66
CA LEU A 206 1.38 18.38 23.79
C LEU A 206 0.62 17.12 24.23
N SER A 207 0.85 16.67 25.46
CA SER A 207 0.11 15.58 26.08
C SER A 207 -0.57 16.08 27.34
N LEU A 208 -1.90 16.00 27.40
CA LEU A 208 -2.70 16.40 28.55
C LEU A 208 -3.75 15.34 28.86
N THR A 209 -4.24 15.31 30.09
CA THR A 209 -5.50 14.60 30.36
C THR A 209 -6.66 15.32 29.66
N GLY A 210 -7.72 14.59 29.32
CA GLY A 210 -8.92 15.19 28.69
C GLY A 210 -9.51 16.33 29.51
N PHE A 211 -9.53 16.19 30.84
CA PHE A 211 -9.93 17.26 31.75
C PHE A 211 -9.05 18.52 31.58
N TRP A 212 -7.72 18.37 31.69
CA TRP A 212 -6.81 19.52 31.67
C TRP A 212 -6.76 20.22 30.31
N PHE A 213 -6.94 19.47 29.21
CA PHE A 213 -7.10 20.07 27.89
C PHE A 213 -8.36 20.93 27.79
N LEU A 214 -9.52 20.39 28.19
CA LEU A 214 -10.78 21.13 28.18
C LEU A 214 -10.74 22.32 29.13
N HIS A 215 -10.18 22.14 30.33
CA HIS A 215 -9.98 23.21 31.31
C HIS A 215 -9.07 24.33 30.78
N LEU A 216 -8.01 24.00 30.04
CA LEU A 216 -7.18 25.00 29.36
C LEU A 216 -7.99 25.74 28.30
N ALA A 217 -8.67 25.00 27.41
CA ALA A 217 -9.45 25.58 26.33
C ALA A 217 -10.52 26.56 26.84
N LEU A 218 -11.22 26.22 27.93
CA LEU A 218 -12.23 27.09 28.54
C LEU A 218 -11.66 28.41 29.09
N HIS A 219 -10.38 28.44 29.48
CA HIS A 219 -9.70 29.65 29.94
C HIS A 219 -9.18 30.55 28.82
N LEU A 220 -9.21 30.10 27.57
CA LEU A 220 -8.75 30.88 26.41
C LEU A 220 -9.90 31.72 25.83
N ASN A 221 -9.55 32.89 25.27
CA ASN A 221 -10.50 33.66 24.46
C ASN A 221 -10.84 32.94 23.16
N ASN A 222 -9.82 32.37 22.52
CA ASN A 222 -9.93 31.64 21.27
C ASN A 222 -9.09 30.34 21.32
N PRO A 223 -9.70 29.19 21.63
CA PRO A 223 -9.01 27.90 21.71
C PRO A 223 -8.33 27.49 20.39
N SER A 224 -8.87 27.90 19.25
CA SER A 224 -8.26 27.69 17.92
C SER A 224 -6.86 28.30 17.80
N GLN A 225 -6.54 29.30 18.61
CA GLN A 225 -5.23 29.95 18.60
C GLN A 225 -4.19 29.31 19.53
N LEU A 226 -4.53 28.21 20.22
CA LEU A 226 -3.60 27.52 21.12
C LEU A 226 -2.26 27.19 20.42
N PHE A 227 -2.33 26.91 19.11
CA PHE A 227 -1.18 26.55 18.28
C PHE A 227 -0.84 27.62 17.23
N ALA A 228 -1.51 28.77 17.23
CA ALA A 228 -1.34 29.78 16.20
C ALA A 228 0.08 30.39 16.22
N GLY A 229 0.80 30.27 15.11
CA GLY A 229 2.17 30.78 14.95
C GLY A 229 3.26 29.85 15.51
N SER A 230 2.91 28.61 15.85
CA SER A 230 3.88 27.51 15.95
C SER A 230 4.51 27.26 14.57
N ASN A 231 5.72 26.71 14.53
CA ASN A 231 6.40 26.40 13.26
C ASN A 231 5.47 25.51 12.37
N PRO A 232 5.29 25.79 11.06
CA PRO A 232 4.32 25.11 10.19
C PRO A 232 4.51 23.59 9.98
N LEU A 233 5.41 22.95 10.70
CA LEU A 233 5.63 21.51 10.66
C LEU A 233 5.10 20.91 11.97
N SER A 234 3.78 20.63 11.96
CA SER A 234 3.12 19.51 12.64
C SER A 234 3.21 19.39 14.16
N ILE A 235 2.09 19.64 14.85
CA ILE A 235 1.94 19.36 16.29
C ILE A 235 1.32 17.98 16.51
N ASP A 236 1.90 17.24 17.46
CA ASP A 236 1.39 15.99 18.00
C ASP A 236 0.61 16.26 19.29
N LEU A 237 -0.71 16.05 19.25
CA LEU A 237 -1.60 16.19 20.40
C LEU A 237 -1.99 14.81 20.93
N ARG A 238 -1.76 14.60 22.24
CA ARG A 238 -2.23 13.43 22.96
C ARG A 238 -3.20 13.83 24.07
N LEU A 239 -4.36 13.18 24.08
CA LEU A 239 -5.40 13.36 25.07
C LEU A 239 -5.62 12.05 25.81
N SER A 240 -5.42 12.09 27.12
CA SER A 240 -5.34 10.89 27.95
C SER A 240 -6.34 10.89 29.11
N ALA A 241 -6.61 9.71 29.68
CA ALA A 241 -7.16 9.51 31.03
C ALA A 241 -8.30 10.50 31.40
N PHE A 242 -9.47 10.34 30.77
CA PHE A 242 -10.64 11.16 31.08
C PHE A 242 -11.97 10.49 30.73
N THR A 243 -12.98 10.74 31.56
CA THR A 243 -14.37 10.32 31.29
C THR A 243 -15.22 11.54 30.95
N PHE A 244 -15.67 11.65 29.70
CA PHE A 244 -16.51 12.76 29.24
C PHE A 244 -17.91 12.68 29.84
N LEU A 245 -18.41 13.84 30.27
CA LEU A 245 -19.74 14.00 30.82
C LEU A 245 -20.79 14.17 29.71
N GLU A 246 -22.05 13.89 30.07
CA GLU A 246 -23.21 14.09 29.17
C GLU A 246 -23.51 15.58 28.95
N GLU A 247 -23.49 16.35 30.04
CA GLU A 247 -23.82 17.79 30.06
C GLU A 247 -22.70 18.61 30.72
N GLY A 248 -22.76 19.93 30.50
CA GLY A 248 -21.81 20.89 31.07
C GLY A 248 -20.64 21.19 30.14
N GLN A 249 -19.49 21.52 30.73
CA GLN A 249 -18.33 22.01 29.98
C GLN A 249 -17.35 20.91 29.56
N TYR A 250 -17.39 19.75 30.22
CA TYR A 250 -16.41 18.67 30.03
C TYR A 250 -16.97 17.51 29.20
N THR A 251 -17.53 17.84 28.04
CA THR A 251 -18.23 16.89 27.16
C THR A 251 -17.39 16.55 25.93
N LEU A 252 -17.65 15.39 25.31
CA LEU A 252 -17.04 15.03 24.02
C LEU A 252 -17.36 16.08 22.95
N ARG A 253 -18.55 16.68 23.02
CA ARG A 253 -18.98 17.74 22.11
C ARG A 253 -18.03 18.93 22.10
N ASN A 254 -17.74 19.48 23.29
CA ASN A 254 -16.87 20.64 23.42
C ASN A 254 -15.45 20.31 22.96
N LEU A 255 -14.98 19.09 23.21
CA LEU A 255 -13.70 18.64 22.67
C LEU A 255 -13.65 18.73 21.14
N LEU A 256 -14.68 18.19 20.46
CA LEU A 256 -14.76 18.23 19.00
C LEU A 256 -14.86 19.66 18.47
N GLU A 257 -15.58 20.54 19.15
CA GLU A 257 -15.63 21.97 18.81
C GLU A 257 -14.26 22.62 18.84
N TYR A 258 -13.46 22.36 19.88
CA TYR A 258 -12.12 22.91 19.98
C TYR A 258 -11.17 22.32 18.95
N LEU A 259 -11.20 21.00 18.75
CA LEU A 259 -10.35 20.33 17.76
C LEU A 259 -10.68 20.76 16.33
N GLY A 260 -11.95 21.02 16.02
CA GLY A 260 -12.39 21.47 14.69
C GLY A 260 -11.88 22.85 14.28
N GLY A 261 -11.32 23.61 15.21
CA GLY A 261 -10.67 24.89 14.94
C GLY A 261 -9.14 24.86 14.99
N MET A 262 -8.51 23.69 15.06
CA MET A 262 -7.05 23.54 15.15
C MET A 262 -6.49 22.90 13.88
N ASP A 263 -6.04 23.73 12.93
CA ASP A 263 -5.57 23.28 11.62
C ASP A 263 -4.11 22.79 11.63
N GLU A 264 -3.34 23.13 12.67
CA GLU A 264 -1.90 22.83 12.78
C GLU A 264 -1.57 21.40 13.26
N LEU A 265 -2.58 20.58 13.55
CA LEU A 265 -2.43 19.24 14.09
C LEU A 265 -2.03 18.23 13.00
N GLN A 266 -0.93 17.51 13.23
CA GLN A 266 -0.52 16.37 12.40
C GLN A 266 -0.89 15.04 13.02
N THR A 267 -0.75 14.91 14.34
CA THR A 267 -1.11 13.68 15.04
C THR A 267 -2.11 14.01 16.13
N ILE A 268 -3.18 13.21 16.21
CA ILE A 268 -4.10 13.21 17.34
C ILE A 268 -4.16 11.80 17.90
N HIS A 269 -3.80 11.65 19.16
CA HIS A 269 -3.82 10.38 19.88
C HIS A 269 -4.75 10.44 21.08
N PHE A 270 -5.76 9.59 21.09
CA PHE A 270 -6.70 9.42 22.18
C PHE A 270 -6.32 8.18 22.99
N ASP A 271 -6.14 8.33 24.31
CA ASP A 271 -5.65 7.27 25.19
C ASP A 271 -6.47 7.17 26.49
N ARG A 272 -6.98 5.99 26.87
CA ARG A 272 -7.77 5.81 28.12
C ARG A 272 -8.94 6.81 28.26
N LEU A 273 -9.67 7.05 27.17
CA LEU A 273 -10.82 7.96 27.16
C LEU A 273 -12.15 7.19 27.17
N MET A 274 -13.13 7.72 27.92
CA MET A 274 -14.42 7.07 28.17
C MET A 274 -15.60 8.06 28.13
N LEU A 275 -16.83 7.55 28.07
CA LEU A 275 -18.06 8.31 28.31
C LEU A 275 -18.64 7.93 29.67
N SER A 276 -19.22 8.89 30.40
CA SER A 276 -19.95 8.65 31.65
C SER A 276 -21.38 8.17 31.41
N HIS A 277 -21.83 8.17 30.15
CA HIS A 277 -23.19 7.89 29.72
C HIS A 277 -23.17 6.99 28.48
N ALA A 278 -24.31 6.37 28.17
CA ALA A 278 -24.47 5.61 26.93
C ALA A 278 -24.43 6.55 25.70
N PRO A 279 -24.04 6.08 24.51
CA PRO A 279 -24.13 6.86 23.28
C PRO A 279 -25.57 7.32 23.03
N PHE A 280 -25.72 8.51 22.45
CA PHE A 280 -27.04 9.05 22.15
C PHE A 280 -27.73 8.25 21.04
N ASP A 281 -29.02 7.97 21.25
CA ASP A 281 -29.91 7.34 20.27
C ASP A 281 -30.88 8.41 19.74
N SER A 282 -30.35 9.36 18.96
CA SER A 282 -31.13 10.47 18.41
C SER A 282 -30.88 10.62 16.91
N ASP A 283 -31.98 10.76 16.15
CA ASP A 283 -31.94 10.98 14.70
C ASP A 283 -31.35 12.35 14.31
N VAL A 284 -31.23 13.30 15.26
CA VAL A 284 -30.74 14.66 14.99
C VAL A 284 -29.60 14.99 15.94
N LEU A 285 -28.40 14.51 15.60
CA LEU A 285 -27.16 14.88 16.27
C LEU A 285 -26.49 16.07 15.56
N PRO A 286 -25.84 16.98 16.29
CA PRO A 286 -24.97 17.98 15.68
C PRO A 286 -23.81 17.26 14.96
N SER A 287 -23.38 17.84 13.83
CA SER A 287 -22.27 17.33 13.05
C SER A 287 -21.07 18.27 13.16
N TYR A 288 -19.87 17.69 13.22
CA TYR A 288 -18.59 18.41 13.33
C TYR A 288 -17.76 18.24 12.06
N PRO A 289 -18.14 18.90 10.94
CA PRO A 289 -17.53 18.62 9.64
C PRO A 289 -16.05 19.02 9.55
N HIS A 290 -15.61 19.99 10.36
CA HIS A 290 -14.25 20.54 10.35
C HIS A 290 -13.23 19.74 11.16
N VAL A 291 -13.68 18.74 11.93
CA VAL A 291 -12.78 17.91 12.72
C VAL A 291 -12.08 16.90 11.81
N PHE A 292 -10.76 16.72 12.01
CA PHE A 292 -9.93 15.79 11.25
C PHE A 292 -9.79 16.10 9.74
N GLN A 293 -9.91 17.37 9.33
CA GLN A 293 -9.80 17.77 7.92
C GLN A 293 -8.36 17.90 7.38
N SER A 294 -7.35 17.83 8.25
CA SER A 294 -5.94 18.04 7.86
C SER A 294 -5.44 16.98 6.87
N GLU A 295 -4.85 17.44 5.75
CA GLU A 295 -4.15 16.55 4.82
C GLU A 295 -2.93 15.96 5.52
N HIS A 296 -2.80 14.63 5.47
CA HIS A 296 -1.74 13.86 6.14
C HIS A 296 -1.87 13.63 7.66
N LEU A 297 -3.03 13.89 8.26
CA LEU A 297 -3.29 13.59 9.67
C LEU A 297 -2.97 12.11 10.02
N ILE A 298 -2.46 11.88 11.23
CA ILE A 298 -2.31 10.57 11.87
C ILE A 298 -3.27 10.53 13.06
N LEU A 299 -4.23 9.61 13.03
CA LEU A 299 -5.23 9.45 14.08
C LEU A 299 -5.02 8.13 14.81
N GLY A 300 -4.99 8.15 16.13
CA GLY A 300 -4.78 6.95 16.93
C GLY A 300 -5.68 6.86 18.15
N PHE A 301 -6.15 5.66 18.43
CA PHE A 301 -6.98 5.33 19.58
C PHE A 301 -6.30 4.22 20.40
N SER A 302 -6.15 4.41 21.70
CA SER A 302 -5.52 3.44 22.61
C SER A 302 -6.35 3.28 23.88
N SER A 303 -6.86 2.08 24.14
CA SER A 303 -7.69 1.81 25.33
C SER A 303 -8.87 2.79 25.48
N VAL A 304 -9.45 3.22 24.36
CA VAL A 304 -10.64 4.07 24.30
C VAL A 304 -11.89 3.19 24.39
N SER A 305 -12.91 3.61 25.14
CA SER A 305 -14.13 2.82 25.29
C SER A 305 -14.90 2.68 23.97
N LYS A 306 -15.58 1.54 23.81
CA LYS A 306 -16.45 1.28 22.66
C LYS A 306 -17.51 2.37 22.50
N ASP A 307 -18.16 2.77 23.60
CA ASP A 307 -19.22 3.78 23.60
C ASP A 307 -18.72 5.13 23.10
N LEU A 308 -17.49 5.53 23.47
CA LEU A 308 -16.88 6.74 22.96
C LEU A 308 -16.64 6.65 21.44
N LEU A 309 -16.12 5.53 20.94
CA LEU A 309 -15.92 5.33 19.51
C LEU A 309 -17.25 5.36 18.73
N VAL A 310 -18.32 4.78 19.28
CA VAL A 310 -19.66 4.82 18.69
C VAL A 310 -20.15 6.26 18.61
N GLN A 311 -20.11 6.99 19.72
CA GLN A 311 -20.61 8.36 19.75
C GLN A 311 -19.77 9.30 18.87
N LEU A 312 -18.45 9.15 18.87
CA LEU A 312 -17.54 9.90 17.98
C LEU A 312 -17.92 9.66 16.51
N ASN A 313 -18.13 8.39 16.13
CA ASN A 313 -18.55 8.04 14.78
C ASN A 313 -19.89 8.70 14.42
N GLN A 314 -20.88 8.71 15.33
CA GLN A 314 -22.17 9.37 15.10
C GLN A 314 -22.09 10.90 14.95
N LEU A 315 -21.14 11.57 15.60
CA LEU A 315 -21.01 13.04 15.59
C LEU A 315 -20.27 13.58 14.35
N LEU A 316 -19.65 12.71 13.55
CA LEU A 316 -19.02 13.07 12.28
C LEU A 316 -20.05 13.08 11.13
N PRO A 317 -19.87 13.89 10.07
CA PRO A 317 -20.80 13.94 8.95
C PRO A 317 -20.84 12.63 8.15
N ASP A 318 -22.00 12.30 7.56
CA ASP A 318 -22.16 11.16 6.63
C ASP A 318 -21.31 11.30 5.38
N THR A 319 -21.04 12.54 4.93
CA THR A 319 -20.19 12.81 3.78
C THR A 319 -18.81 13.25 4.24
N THR A 320 -17.79 12.41 4.09
CA THR A 320 -16.41 12.90 4.19
C THR A 320 -16.08 13.81 3.01
N PRO A 321 -15.66 15.07 3.24
CA PRO A 321 -14.86 15.80 2.27
C PRO A 321 -13.54 15.04 2.04
N GLN A 322 -12.81 15.43 1.01
CA GLN A 322 -11.64 14.76 0.40
C GLN A 322 -10.42 14.51 1.33
N ALA A 323 -10.54 14.61 2.65
CA ALA A 323 -9.47 14.39 3.61
C ALA A 323 -8.97 12.94 3.56
N LYS A 324 -7.76 12.77 3.01
CA LYS A 324 -7.00 11.52 3.05
C LYS A 324 -6.11 11.56 4.29
N ILE A 325 -6.55 10.91 5.36
CA ILE A 325 -5.72 10.67 6.55
C ILE A 325 -4.53 9.78 6.11
N SER A 326 -3.34 10.06 6.63
CA SER A 326 -2.17 9.21 6.36
C SER A 326 -2.35 7.84 7.02
N SER A 327 -2.66 7.84 8.31
CA SER A 327 -2.74 6.63 9.12
C SER A 327 -3.84 6.71 10.17
N LEU A 328 -4.58 5.61 10.34
CA LEU A 328 -5.55 5.40 11.41
C LEU A 328 -5.15 4.15 12.22
N SER A 329 -5.08 4.28 13.54
CA SER A 329 -4.62 3.20 14.43
C SER A 329 -5.55 2.93 15.61
N PHE A 330 -5.69 1.66 15.95
CA PHE A 330 -6.46 1.19 17.10
C PHE A 330 -5.60 0.23 17.93
N ARG A 331 -5.49 0.51 19.23
CA ARG A 331 -4.73 -0.31 20.18
C ARG A 331 -5.57 -0.64 21.41
N LYS A 332 -5.70 -1.92 21.78
CA LYS A 332 -6.46 -2.32 22.98
C LYS A 332 -7.88 -1.73 23.05
N CYS A 333 -8.53 -1.56 21.89
CA CYS A 333 -9.90 -1.06 21.77
C CYS A 333 -10.84 -2.18 21.30
N GLU A 334 -12.11 -2.11 21.69
CA GLU A 334 -13.20 -2.83 21.02
C GLU A 334 -13.77 -1.92 19.93
N ILE A 335 -13.66 -2.34 18.67
CA ILE A 335 -13.93 -1.45 17.52
C ILE A 335 -15.38 -1.64 17.03
N PRO A 336 -16.24 -0.60 17.08
CA PRO A 336 -17.59 -0.67 16.52
C PRO A 336 -17.59 -0.56 14.98
N SER A 337 -18.77 -0.47 14.35
CA SER A 337 -18.84 -0.02 12.95
C SER A 337 -18.40 1.44 12.87
N ILE A 338 -17.43 1.74 12.00
CA ILE A 338 -16.76 3.05 11.91
C ILE A 338 -16.93 3.69 10.54
N ASP A 339 -18.17 3.77 10.08
CA ASP A 339 -18.49 4.23 8.73
C ASP A 339 -18.27 5.74 8.51
N ARG A 340 -18.18 6.56 9.56
CA ARG A 340 -18.06 8.03 9.45
C ARG A 340 -16.66 8.57 9.80
N LEU A 341 -15.72 7.72 10.25
CA LEU A 341 -14.32 8.12 10.41
C LEU A 341 -13.66 8.40 9.05
N PRO A 342 -12.70 9.35 8.95
CA PRO A 342 -12.12 9.70 7.67
C PRO A 342 -11.23 8.58 7.10
N ASN A 343 -11.16 8.51 5.76
CA ASN A 343 -10.44 7.43 5.07
C ASN A 343 -8.93 7.56 5.25
N SER A 344 -8.23 6.43 5.37
CA SER A 344 -6.77 6.40 5.55
C SER A 344 -6.04 5.47 4.60
N SER A 345 -4.80 5.83 4.25
CA SER A 345 -3.94 4.96 3.43
C SER A 345 -3.39 3.77 4.22
N HIS A 346 -3.18 3.97 5.53
CA HIS A 346 -2.60 2.99 6.44
C HIS A 346 -3.55 2.72 7.62
N LEU A 347 -3.95 1.46 7.80
CA LEU A 347 -4.74 1.00 8.95
C LEU A 347 -3.86 0.13 9.85
N VAL A 348 -3.80 0.44 11.15
CA VAL A 348 -2.96 -0.30 12.11
C VAL A 348 -3.80 -0.77 13.29
N PHE A 349 -3.83 -2.07 13.51
CA PHE A 349 -4.54 -2.73 14.61
C PHE A 349 -3.53 -3.41 15.52
N THR A 350 -3.56 -3.10 16.82
CA THR A 350 -2.63 -3.65 17.81
C THR A 350 -3.34 -4.12 19.07
N ASP A 351 -3.24 -5.41 19.41
CA ASP A 351 -3.89 -5.96 20.61
C ASP A 351 -5.40 -5.59 20.68
N VAL A 352 -6.10 -5.57 19.54
CA VAL A 352 -7.54 -5.22 19.47
C VAL A 352 -8.36 -6.22 20.27
N ILE A 353 -9.31 -5.70 21.05
CA ILE A 353 -10.28 -6.49 21.81
C ILE A 353 -11.38 -6.89 20.84
N ASP A 354 -11.52 -8.19 20.60
CA ASP A 354 -12.42 -8.72 19.59
C ASP A 354 -13.06 -10.02 20.05
N ASP A 355 -14.18 -10.38 19.43
CA ASP A 355 -14.78 -11.69 19.61
C ASP A 355 -13.99 -12.78 18.84
N GLN A 356 -14.40 -14.04 18.98
CA GLN A 356 -13.74 -15.15 18.27
C GLN A 356 -13.88 -15.05 16.74
N LEU A 357 -14.88 -14.32 16.25
CA LEU A 357 -15.13 -14.12 14.82
C LEU A 357 -14.29 -12.98 14.24
N GLY A 358 -13.70 -12.13 15.09
CA GLY A 358 -12.97 -10.95 14.65
C GLY A 358 -13.90 -9.81 14.21
N THR A 359 -15.12 -9.72 14.75
CA THR A 359 -16.13 -8.75 14.35
C THR A 359 -15.63 -7.30 14.34
N GLY A 360 -14.83 -6.89 15.33
CA GLY A 360 -14.25 -5.55 15.40
C GLY A 360 -13.30 -5.27 14.24
N LEU A 361 -12.37 -6.19 13.95
CA LEU A 361 -11.50 -6.10 12.78
C LEU A 361 -12.30 -6.10 11.47
N ARG A 362 -13.32 -6.94 11.36
CA ARG A 362 -14.20 -6.99 10.18
C ARG A 362 -14.91 -5.67 9.96
N ASN A 363 -15.54 -5.13 10.99
CA ASN A 363 -16.25 -3.85 10.94
C ASN A 363 -15.31 -2.72 10.48
N ALA A 364 -14.10 -2.67 11.04
CA ALA A 364 -13.11 -1.66 10.67
C ALA A 364 -12.64 -1.78 9.21
N ILE A 365 -12.43 -3.01 8.73
CA ILE A 365 -11.91 -3.27 7.38
C ILE A 365 -13.01 -3.18 6.30
N ALA A 366 -14.23 -3.61 6.63
CA ALA A 366 -15.38 -3.60 5.72
C ALA A 366 -15.89 -2.18 5.45
N SER A 367 -15.92 -1.35 6.48
CA SER A 367 -16.38 0.04 6.38
C SER A 367 -15.41 0.90 5.56
N ARG A 368 -14.10 0.69 5.71
CA ARG A 368 -13.06 1.52 5.09
C ARG A 368 -11.83 0.69 4.71
N SER A 369 -11.56 0.56 3.42
CA SER A 369 -10.40 -0.18 2.92
C SER A 369 -9.17 0.72 2.79
N GLY A 370 -8.08 0.39 3.50
CA GLY A 370 -6.78 1.04 3.36
C GLY A 370 -5.88 0.39 2.30
N ARG A 371 -4.91 1.14 1.76
CA ARG A 371 -3.88 0.57 0.85
C ARG A 371 -2.98 -0.40 1.58
N THR A 372 -2.70 -0.13 2.86
CA THR A 372 -1.91 -1.01 3.73
C THR A 372 -2.67 -1.28 5.02
N ILE A 373 -2.75 -2.55 5.41
CA ILE A 373 -3.31 -2.98 6.70
C ILE A 373 -2.21 -3.66 7.51
N GLN A 374 -2.08 -3.30 8.77
CA GLN A 374 -1.19 -3.94 9.72
C GLN A 374 -1.99 -4.49 10.91
N VAL A 375 -1.84 -5.77 11.20
CA VAL A 375 -2.52 -6.46 12.31
C VAL A 375 -1.44 -7.04 13.22
N ILE A 376 -1.42 -6.60 14.48
CA ILE A 376 -0.36 -6.91 15.45
C ILE A 376 -1.00 -7.53 16.69
N ARG A 377 -0.69 -8.80 17.00
CA ARG A 377 -1.18 -9.49 18.21
C ARG A 377 -2.70 -9.44 18.41
N CYS A 378 -3.48 -9.33 17.33
CA CYS A 378 -4.94 -9.33 17.43
C CYS A 378 -5.47 -10.77 17.40
N HIS A 379 -6.20 -11.18 18.45
CA HIS A 379 -6.83 -12.51 18.54
C HIS A 379 -7.97 -12.70 17.53
N GLY A 380 -8.64 -11.61 17.13
CA GLY A 380 -9.69 -11.62 16.10
C GLY A 380 -9.19 -11.98 14.69
N PHE A 381 -7.88 -11.97 14.44
CA PHE A 381 -7.31 -12.48 13.19
C PHE A 381 -7.30 -14.02 13.23
N SER A 382 -8.46 -14.60 12.92
CA SER A 382 -8.76 -16.03 13.05
C SER A 382 -9.06 -16.71 11.71
N ASP A 383 -9.30 -18.02 11.74
CA ASP A 383 -9.77 -18.76 10.56
C ASP A 383 -11.05 -18.18 9.99
N ALA A 384 -11.99 -17.80 10.85
CA ALA A 384 -13.24 -17.18 10.42
C ALA A 384 -12.98 -15.81 9.76
N PHE A 385 -12.02 -15.04 10.27
CA PHE A 385 -11.62 -13.78 9.65
C PHE A 385 -11.02 -14.01 8.26
N LEU A 386 -10.11 -14.96 8.10
CA LEU A 386 -9.51 -15.30 6.80
C LEU A 386 -10.53 -15.86 5.81
N GLU A 387 -11.52 -16.61 6.30
CA GLU A 387 -12.65 -17.09 5.51
C GLU A 387 -13.41 -15.90 4.93
N TRP A 388 -13.92 -15.01 5.80
CA TRP A 388 -14.63 -13.78 5.42
C TRP A 388 -13.79 -12.86 4.53
N PHE A 389 -12.53 -12.65 4.87
CA PHE A 389 -11.63 -11.76 4.15
C PHE A 389 -11.29 -12.28 2.74
N GLY A 390 -11.44 -13.59 2.54
CA GLY A 390 -11.32 -14.26 1.26
C GLY A 390 -12.64 -14.43 0.50
N GLU A 391 -13.77 -14.03 1.07
CA GLU A 391 -15.04 -14.05 0.35
C GLU A 391 -15.13 -12.89 -0.64
N PRO A 392 -15.80 -13.07 -1.80
CA PRO A 392 -16.20 -11.94 -2.64
C PRO A 392 -17.19 -11.05 -1.88
N ALA A 393 -16.94 -9.75 -1.86
CA ALA A 393 -17.83 -8.73 -1.34
C ALA A 393 -18.58 -8.05 -2.49
N GLU A 394 -19.87 -7.75 -2.28
CA GLU A 394 -20.61 -6.84 -3.16
C GLU A 394 -20.07 -5.41 -3.02
N PRO A 395 -19.92 -4.66 -4.12
CA PRO A 395 -19.43 -3.29 -4.06
C PRO A 395 -20.39 -2.41 -3.25
N THR A 396 -19.86 -1.64 -2.30
CA THR A 396 -20.63 -0.66 -1.52
C THR A 396 -20.97 0.59 -2.36
N ARG A 397 -22.15 1.18 -2.11
CA ARG A 397 -22.84 2.16 -2.97
C ARG A 397 -22.21 3.57 -3.07
N GLU A 398 -21.11 3.86 -2.38
CA GLU A 398 -20.63 5.25 -2.20
C GLU A 398 -19.42 5.66 -3.06
N GLY A 399 -18.92 4.78 -3.94
CA GLY A 399 -17.98 5.16 -4.99
C GLY A 399 -18.70 5.69 -6.24
N SER A 400 -18.11 6.64 -6.95
CA SER A 400 -18.72 7.23 -8.15
C SER A 400 -19.14 6.17 -9.18
N LEU A 401 -20.23 6.45 -9.91
CA LEU A 401 -20.91 5.56 -10.88
C LEU A 401 -20.03 5.00 -12.03
N LEU A 402 -18.75 5.35 -12.12
CA LEU A 402 -17.77 4.79 -13.06
C LEU A 402 -17.03 3.55 -12.53
N ASP A 403 -17.09 3.29 -11.21
CA ASP A 403 -16.38 2.21 -10.52
C ASP A 403 -17.21 0.92 -10.37
N LEU A 404 -18.43 0.90 -10.91
CA LEU A 404 -19.43 -0.15 -10.73
C LEU A 404 -19.39 -1.24 -11.82
N LEU A 405 -18.28 -1.94 -12.02
CA LEU A 405 -18.24 -3.05 -13.01
C LEU A 405 -17.58 -4.31 -12.43
N ARG A 406 -18.41 -5.10 -11.72
CA ARG A 406 -18.40 -6.57 -11.55
C ARG A 406 -17.04 -7.29 -11.42
N LEU A 407 -16.20 -6.84 -10.49
CA LEU A 407 -15.01 -7.56 -10.06
C LEU A 407 -15.33 -8.42 -8.82
N ARG A 408 -14.65 -9.57 -8.62
CA ARG A 408 -14.61 -10.22 -7.29
C ARG A 408 -13.78 -9.33 -6.36
N THR A 409 -14.35 -8.22 -5.91
CA THR A 409 -13.76 -7.38 -4.87
C THR A 409 -13.79 -8.14 -3.56
N PHE A 410 -12.68 -8.21 -2.84
CA PHE A 410 -12.68 -8.72 -1.47
C PHE A 410 -13.09 -7.58 -0.51
N PRO A 411 -13.47 -7.88 0.75
CA PRO A 411 -13.94 -6.87 1.70
C PRO A 411 -13.02 -5.66 1.91
N ALA A 412 -11.72 -5.81 1.64
CA ALA A 412 -10.78 -4.69 1.54
C ALA A 412 -10.45 -4.35 0.08
N TYR A 413 -11.13 -3.35 -0.47
CA TYR A 413 -10.90 -2.77 -1.80
C TYR A 413 -9.61 -1.94 -1.84
N GLY A 414 -8.86 -1.98 -2.95
CA GLY A 414 -7.63 -1.18 -3.09
C GLY A 414 -6.47 -1.57 -2.17
N LEU A 415 -6.59 -2.67 -1.42
CA LEU A 415 -5.54 -3.20 -0.55
C LEU A 415 -4.35 -3.69 -1.37
N MET A 416 -3.18 -3.07 -1.14
CA MET A 416 -1.91 -3.47 -1.76
C MET A 416 -1.07 -4.36 -0.85
N MET A 417 -1.15 -4.16 0.47
CA MET A 417 -0.30 -4.85 1.43
C MET A 417 -1.05 -5.15 2.72
N ILE A 418 -0.96 -6.39 3.20
CA ILE A 418 -1.32 -6.75 4.57
C ILE A 418 -0.08 -7.26 5.30
N ARG A 419 0.15 -6.75 6.52
CA ARG A 419 1.22 -7.21 7.40
C ARG A 419 0.60 -7.78 8.68
N VAL A 420 0.87 -9.05 8.94
CA VAL A 420 0.39 -9.75 10.14
C VAL A 420 1.60 -10.03 11.02
N ILE A 421 1.54 -9.62 12.29
CA ILE A 421 2.64 -9.72 13.26
C ILE A 421 2.09 -10.38 14.52
N ASP A 422 2.69 -11.50 14.94
CA ASP A 422 2.37 -12.20 16.19
C ASP A 422 0.87 -12.55 16.39
N CYS A 423 0.10 -12.72 15.31
CA CYS A 423 -1.25 -13.28 15.38
C CYS A 423 -1.19 -14.81 15.34
N GLN A 424 -1.87 -15.49 16.27
CA GLN A 424 -1.73 -16.95 16.46
C GLN A 424 -3.03 -17.74 16.25
N ASN A 425 -4.17 -17.07 16.04
CA ASN A 425 -5.49 -17.69 16.11
C ASN A 425 -6.01 -18.25 14.76
N PHE A 426 -5.11 -18.55 13.82
CA PHE A 426 -5.45 -19.08 12.50
C PHE A 426 -4.61 -20.33 12.16
N SER A 427 -5.20 -21.22 11.36
CA SER A 427 -4.59 -22.44 10.85
C SER A 427 -3.85 -22.18 9.54
N SER A 428 -2.82 -22.99 9.29
CA SER A 428 -2.11 -22.99 8.00
C SER A 428 -3.03 -23.31 6.82
N THR A 429 -4.08 -24.10 7.05
CA THR A 429 -5.07 -24.48 6.05
C THR A 429 -5.89 -23.27 5.63
N SER A 430 -6.47 -22.52 6.57
CA SER A 430 -7.25 -21.33 6.27
C SER A 430 -6.41 -20.26 5.57
N LEU A 431 -5.16 -20.05 6.03
CA LEU A 431 -4.24 -19.12 5.38
C LEU A 431 -3.93 -19.52 3.93
N ARG A 432 -3.63 -20.81 3.67
CA ARG A 432 -3.40 -21.31 2.31
C ARG A 432 -4.65 -21.09 1.44
N SER A 433 -5.83 -21.46 1.92
CA SER A 433 -7.08 -21.28 1.17
C SER A 433 -7.39 -19.81 0.89
N PHE A 434 -7.08 -18.90 1.81
CA PHE A 434 -7.18 -17.45 1.58
C PHE A 434 -6.22 -16.99 0.47
N ILE A 435 -4.94 -17.39 0.54
CA ILE A 435 -3.93 -17.03 -0.48
C ILE A 435 -4.34 -17.58 -1.85
N GLU A 436 -4.79 -18.83 -1.93
CA GLU A 436 -5.26 -19.45 -3.18
C GLU A 436 -6.47 -18.72 -3.76
N ARG A 437 -7.49 -18.39 -2.94
CA ARG A 437 -8.65 -17.60 -3.38
C ARG A 437 -8.24 -16.23 -3.93
N ARG A 438 -7.35 -15.52 -3.23
CA ARG A 438 -6.80 -14.22 -3.67
C ARG A 438 -6.01 -14.34 -4.97
N HIS A 439 -5.17 -15.35 -5.08
CA HIS A 439 -4.36 -15.60 -6.27
C HIS A 439 -5.25 -15.91 -7.48
N ASN A 440 -6.20 -16.84 -7.33
CA ASN A 440 -7.14 -17.24 -8.38
C ASN A 440 -8.03 -16.08 -8.86
N GLY A 441 -8.50 -15.21 -7.94
CA GLY A 441 -9.24 -14.01 -8.30
C GLY A 441 -8.45 -13.08 -9.24
N LEU A 442 -7.13 -12.96 -9.07
CA LEU A 442 -6.26 -12.18 -9.96
C LEU A 442 -6.09 -12.83 -11.34
N TYR A 443 -6.05 -14.17 -11.43
CA TYR A 443 -5.98 -14.86 -12.73
C TYR A 443 -7.26 -14.74 -13.54
N GLU A 444 -8.44 -14.86 -12.91
CA GLU A 444 -9.71 -14.71 -13.61
C GLU A 444 -9.83 -13.32 -14.27
N MET A 445 -9.35 -12.26 -13.59
CA MET A 445 -9.30 -10.89 -14.12
C MET A 445 -8.32 -10.73 -15.30
N ALA A 446 -7.22 -11.47 -15.32
CA ALA A 446 -6.21 -11.37 -16.39
C ALA A 446 -6.58 -12.17 -17.65
N GLN A 447 -7.45 -13.18 -17.52
CA GLN A 447 -7.92 -14.03 -18.62
C GLN A 447 -9.12 -13.47 -19.37
N ASN A 448 -9.91 -12.58 -18.76
CA ASN A 448 -11.11 -12.00 -19.36
C ASN A 448 -11.10 -10.50 -19.16
N SER A 449 -11.18 -9.72 -20.23
CA SER A 449 -11.41 -8.28 -20.10
C SER A 449 -12.89 -8.02 -19.80
N ASP A 450 -13.17 -7.28 -18.73
CA ASP A 450 -14.52 -6.83 -18.39
C ASP A 450 -14.65 -5.34 -18.69
N LEU A 451 -15.10 -5.05 -19.92
CA LEU A 451 -15.27 -3.70 -20.46
C LEU A 451 -16.74 -3.49 -20.89
N PRO A 452 -17.70 -3.52 -19.96
CA PRO A 452 -19.13 -3.57 -20.27
C PRO A 452 -19.67 -2.33 -20.99
N ASP A 453 -19.00 -1.19 -20.88
CA ASP A 453 -19.36 0.02 -21.65
C ASP A 453 -18.85 -0.03 -23.10
N LEU A 454 -18.05 -1.04 -23.45
CA LEU A 454 -17.60 -1.29 -24.80
C LEU A 454 -18.31 -2.52 -25.36
N LYS A 455 -18.78 -2.41 -26.61
CA LYS A 455 -19.38 -3.54 -27.30
C LYS A 455 -18.30 -4.53 -27.75
N LEU A 456 -18.28 -5.71 -27.12
CA LEU A 456 -17.47 -6.84 -27.55
C LEU A 456 -17.95 -7.32 -28.93
N LEU A 457 -17.08 -7.25 -29.93
CA LEU A 457 -17.34 -7.70 -31.30
C LEU A 457 -16.95 -9.15 -31.50
N SER A 458 -15.82 -9.56 -30.92
CA SER A 458 -15.31 -10.92 -31.04
C SER A 458 -14.46 -11.29 -29.84
N LYS A 459 -14.58 -12.54 -29.41
CA LYS A 459 -13.77 -13.17 -28.36
C LYS A 459 -13.05 -14.36 -28.97
N GLY A 460 -11.79 -14.13 -29.33
CA GLY A 460 -10.91 -15.15 -29.89
C GLY A 460 -10.23 -15.98 -28.80
N LYS A 461 -9.39 -16.93 -29.24
CA LYS A 461 -8.65 -17.82 -28.33
C LYS A 461 -7.82 -17.05 -27.31
N VAL A 462 -7.17 -15.97 -27.73
CA VAL A 462 -6.22 -15.20 -26.90
C VAL A 462 -6.46 -13.69 -26.90
N ARG A 463 -7.43 -13.20 -27.69
CA ARG A 463 -7.70 -11.76 -27.85
C ARG A 463 -9.18 -11.47 -27.81
N ASP A 464 -9.52 -10.36 -27.16
CA ASP A 464 -10.87 -9.79 -27.13
C ASP A 464 -10.86 -8.50 -27.96
N ILE A 465 -11.84 -8.34 -28.85
CA ILE A 465 -11.94 -7.21 -29.78
C ILE A 465 -13.21 -6.44 -29.49
N TYR A 466 -13.07 -5.15 -29.19
CA TYR A 466 -14.18 -4.25 -28.88
C TYR A 466 -14.30 -3.14 -29.94
N SER A 467 -15.53 -2.68 -30.19
CA SER A 467 -15.74 -1.42 -30.91
C SER A 467 -15.49 -0.24 -29.99
N THR A 468 -15.05 0.88 -30.56
CA THR A 468 -14.93 2.16 -29.84
C THR A 468 -16.02 3.15 -30.28
N SER A 469 -16.08 4.34 -29.67
CA SER A 469 -16.92 5.43 -30.17
C SER A 469 -16.55 5.87 -31.59
N SER A 470 -15.32 5.62 -32.03
CA SER A 470 -14.90 5.83 -33.42
C SER A 470 -15.31 4.62 -34.28
N PRO A 471 -16.04 4.83 -35.38
CA PRO A 471 -16.43 3.74 -36.28
C PRO A 471 -15.23 3.12 -37.04
N ASP A 472 -14.13 3.86 -37.10
CA ASP A 472 -12.91 3.50 -37.83
C ASP A 472 -11.87 2.81 -36.94
N HIS A 473 -12.11 2.74 -35.62
CA HIS A 473 -11.16 2.15 -34.68
C HIS A 473 -11.76 1.00 -33.86
N LEU A 474 -10.94 -0.02 -33.64
CA LEU A 474 -11.20 -1.15 -32.76
C LEU A 474 -10.19 -1.15 -31.61
N LEU A 475 -10.62 -1.67 -30.46
CA LEU A 475 -9.75 -1.94 -29.32
C LEU A 475 -9.39 -3.42 -29.33
N PHE A 476 -8.11 -3.73 -29.49
CA PHE A 476 -7.57 -5.09 -29.42
C PHE A 476 -6.96 -5.32 -28.06
N VAL A 477 -7.51 -6.26 -27.29
CA VAL A 477 -7.04 -6.60 -25.94
C VAL A 477 -6.45 -8.00 -25.97
N ALA A 478 -5.13 -8.12 -25.77
CA ALA A 478 -4.46 -9.39 -25.61
C ALA A 478 -4.62 -9.90 -24.17
N SER A 479 -5.26 -11.06 -24.04
CA SER A 479 -5.46 -11.72 -22.75
C SER A 479 -4.30 -12.63 -22.39
N ASP A 480 -4.26 -13.04 -21.13
CA ASP A 480 -3.31 -14.04 -20.65
C ASP A 480 -3.76 -15.49 -20.95
N ARG A 481 -4.86 -15.66 -21.70
CA ARG A 481 -5.31 -16.97 -22.19
C ARG A 481 -4.26 -17.59 -23.10
N ILE A 482 -4.14 -18.91 -23.02
CA ILE A 482 -3.30 -19.70 -23.89
C ILE A 482 -4.11 -20.88 -24.44
N SER A 483 -3.82 -21.25 -25.68
CA SER A 483 -4.49 -22.36 -26.36
C SER A 483 -3.47 -23.29 -27.00
N ALA A 484 -3.78 -24.58 -27.03
CA ALA A 484 -3.03 -25.59 -27.77
C ALA A 484 -4.01 -26.61 -28.34
N TYR A 485 -3.72 -27.11 -29.55
CA TYR A 485 -4.62 -28.03 -30.28
C TYR A 485 -6.07 -27.51 -30.37
N ASP A 486 -6.23 -26.21 -30.63
CA ASP A 486 -7.51 -25.49 -30.70
C ASP A 486 -8.34 -25.43 -29.41
N VAL A 487 -7.79 -25.89 -28.28
CA VAL A 487 -8.41 -25.82 -26.96
C VAL A 487 -7.82 -24.68 -26.14
N ILE A 488 -8.66 -23.82 -25.57
CA ILE A 488 -8.26 -22.81 -24.59
C ILE A 488 -8.15 -23.49 -23.22
N LEU A 489 -7.01 -23.33 -22.55
CA LEU A 489 -6.75 -23.92 -21.24
C LEU A 489 -7.43 -23.11 -20.13
N ARG A 490 -7.73 -23.75 -18.99
CA ARG A 490 -8.51 -23.15 -17.90
C ARG A 490 -7.76 -22.01 -17.22
N ASN A 491 -6.47 -22.17 -16.94
CA ASN A 491 -5.59 -21.12 -16.45
C ASN A 491 -4.68 -20.58 -17.57
N GLY A 492 -4.25 -19.33 -17.39
CA GLY A 492 -3.49 -18.57 -18.38
C GLY A 492 -2.00 -18.51 -18.04
N ILE A 493 -1.25 -17.80 -18.88
CA ILE A 493 0.15 -17.46 -18.64
C ILE A 493 0.20 -15.98 -18.24
N PRO A 494 0.52 -15.64 -16.97
CA PRO A 494 0.56 -14.26 -16.51
C PRO A 494 1.39 -13.35 -17.40
N ASP A 495 0.85 -12.16 -17.68
CA ASP A 495 1.44 -11.11 -18.52
C ASP A 495 1.77 -11.53 -19.96
N LYS A 496 1.32 -12.71 -20.41
CA LYS A 496 1.44 -13.13 -21.81
C LYS A 496 0.85 -12.09 -22.76
N GLY A 497 -0.33 -11.57 -22.46
CA GLY A 497 -0.97 -10.54 -23.28
C GLY A 497 -0.10 -9.30 -23.44
N LYS A 498 0.58 -8.87 -22.36
CA LYS A 498 1.52 -7.75 -22.39
C LYS A 498 2.75 -8.05 -23.25
N MET A 499 3.36 -9.22 -23.06
CA MET A 499 4.53 -9.65 -23.82
C MET A 499 4.24 -9.75 -25.33
N LEU A 500 3.09 -10.30 -25.71
CA LEU A 500 2.67 -10.41 -27.12
C LEU A 500 2.37 -9.05 -27.74
N THR A 501 1.74 -8.15 -26.99
CA THR A 501 1.48 -6.78 -27.42
C THR A 501 2.80 -6.05 -27.65
N GLN A 502 3.73 -6.11 -26.68
CA GLN A 502 5.05 -5.49 -26.80
C GLN A 502 5.81 -5.95 -28.05
N LEU A 503 5.81 -7.25 -28.36
CA LEU A 503 6.45 -7.77 -29.57
C LEU A 503 5.77 -7.26 -30.84
N SER A 504 4.44 -7.25 -30.89
CA SER A 504 3.71 -6.73 -32.05
C SER A 504 4.04 -5.25 -32.30
N LEU A 505 4.05 -4.43 -31.24
CA LEU A 505 4.42 -3.01 -31.32
C LEU A 505 5.84 -2.81 -31.85
N PHE A 506 6.79 -3.61 -31.36
CA PHE A 506 8.17 -3.58 -31.85
C PHE A 506 8.24 -3.88 -33.35
N TRP A 507 7.56 -4.94 -33.81
CA TRP A 507 7.59 -5.34 -35.20
C TRP A 507 6.83 -4.40 -36.13
N PHE A 508 5.69 -3.83 -35.69
CA PHE A 508 4.97 -2.82 -36.47
C PHE A 508 5.84 -1.60 -36.73
N LYS A 509 6.60 -1.16 -35.72
CA LYS A 509 7.57 -0.08 -35.89
C LYS A 509 8.70 -0.47 -36.83
N LYS A 510 9.27 -1.67 -36.65
CA LYS A 510 10.46 -2.11 -37.39
C LYS A 510 10.20 -2.44 -38.86
N LEU A 511 8.99 -2.87 -39.19
CA LEU A 511 8.59 -3.31 -40.53
C LEU A 511 7.63 -2.34 -41.23
N GLY A 512 7.33 -1.19 -40.61
CA GLY A 512 6.36 -0.22 -41.13
C GLY A 512 6.69 0.35 -42.51
N ASP A 513 7.97 0.36 -42.90
CA ASP A 513 8.42 0.83 -44.22
C ASP A 513 8.10 -0.16 -45.35
N ILE A 514 7.74 -1.40 -45.02
CA ILE A 514 7.43 -2.44 -46.03
C ILE A 514 5.98 -2.33 -46.50
N ILE A 515 5.05 -2.18 -45.55
CA ILE A 515 3.61 -2.05 -45.80
C ILE A 515 2.98 -1.30 -44.63
N PRO A 516 1.97 -0.44 -44.86
CA PRO A 516 1.23 0.18 -43.76
C PRO A 516 0.53 -0.88 -42.90
N ASN A 517 0.27 -0.55 -41.64
CA ASN A 517 -0.37 -1.44 -40.69
C ASN A 517 -1.52 -0.75 -39.96
N HIS A 518 -2.33 -1.54 -39.25
CA HIS A 518 -3.51 -1.04 -38.55
C HIS A 518 -3.22 -0.32 -37.23
N PHE A 519 -1.99 -0.30 -36.71
CA PHE A 519 -1.71 0.23 -35.39
C PHE A 519 -1.91 1.75 -35.32
N VAL A 520 -2.64 2.23 -34.29
CA VAL A 520 -2.86 3.66 -34.04
C VAL A 520 -2.09 4.12 -32.81
N THR A 521 -2.36 3.51 -31.65
CA THR A 521 -1.65 3.80 -30.40
C THR A 521 -1.81 2.65 -29.40
N ALA A 522 -0.85 2.53 -28.49
CA ALA A 522 -0.93 1.68 -27.30
C ALA A 522 -0.95 2.50 -26.00
N ASP A 523 -0.80 3.83 -26.10
CA ASP A 523 -0.95 4.74 -24.97
C ASP A 523 -2.44 4.93 -24.64
N ILE A 524 -2.86 4.39 -23.49
CA ILE A 524 -4.24 4.43 -23.02
C ILE A 524 -4.72 5.87 -22.83
N ASP A 525 -3.86 6.79 -22.38
CA ASP A 525 -4.25 8.18 -22.11
C ASP A 525 -4.62 8.93 -23.40
N SER A 526 -4.08 8.47 -24.54
CA SER A 526 -4.38 8.95 -25.88
C SER A 526 -5.63 8.31 -26.51
N MET A 527 -6.26 7.31 -25.88
CA MET A 527 -7.44 6.60 -26.41
C MET A 527 -8.76 7.34 -26.11
N PRO A 528 -9.92 6.92 -26.66
CA PRO A 528 -11.22 7.48 -26.29
C PRO A 528 -11.54 7.36 -24.79
N VAL A 529 -12.33 8.29 -24.25
CA VAL A 529 -12.63 8.40 -22.80
C VAL A 529 -13.26 7.11 -22.24
N GLU A 530 -14.09 6.45 -23.02
CA GLU A 530 -14.73 5.18 -22.65
C GLU A 530 -13.73 4.02 -22.48
N VAL A 531 -12.51 4.15 -23.03
CA VAL A 531 -11.42 3.18 -22.86
C VAL A 531 -10.55 3.54 -21.65
N ARG A 532 -10.25 4.83 -21.46
CA ARG A 532 -9.31 5.32 -20.42
C ARG A 532 -9.67 4.87 -19.00
N LYS A 533 -10.95 4.80 -18.68
CA LYS A 533 -11.43 4.35 -17.36
C LYS A 533 -11.03 2.91 -17.00
N TYR A 534 -10.65 2.10 -17.99
CA TYR A 534 -10.23 0.71 -17.79
C TYR A 534 -8.71 0.54 -17.80
N LYS A 535 -7.93 1.62 -17.61
CA LYS A 535 -6.46 1.62 -17.71
C LYS A 535 -5.82 0.47 -16.96
N ASP A 536 -6.24 0.22 -15.73
CA ASP A 536 -5.67 -0.84 -14.88
C ASP A 536 -5.79 -2.26 -15.49
N GLN A 537 -6.85 -2.52 -16.27
CA GLN A 537 -7.02 -3.79 -16.98
C GLN A 537 -6.31 -3.82 -18.34
N LEU A 538 -6.12 -2.66 -18.97
CA LEU A 538 -5.71 -2.56 -20.38
C LEU A 538 -4.23 -2.24 -20.59
N GLU A 539 -3.58 -1.61 -19.62
CA GLU A 539 -2.22 -1.08 -19.74
C GLU A 539 -1.21 -2.16 -20.16
N GLY A 540 -0.47 -1.86 -21.22
CA GLY A 540 0.58 -2.72 -21.78
C GLY A 540 0.09 -3.95 -22.55
N ARG A 541 -1.21 -4.28 -22.57
CA ARG A 541 -1.78 -5.44 -23.28
C ARG A 541 -2.81 -5.09 -24.35
N THR A 542 -2.94 -3.81 -24.66
CA THR A 542 -4.00 -3.29 -25.52
C THR A 542 -3.42 -2.40 -26.60
N MET A 543 -4.05 -2.42 -27.77
CA MET A 543 -3.77 -1.48 -28.86
C MET A 543 -5.08 -0.98 -29.48
N LEU A 544 -5.12 0.32 -29.75
CA LEU A 544 -6.13 0.92 -30.62
C LEU A 544 -5.67 0.72 -32.05
N VAL A 545 -6.53 0.16 -32.90
CA VAL A 545 -6.21 -0.21 -34.28
C VAL A 545 -7.27 0.27 -35.25
N ARG A 546 -6.89 0.50 -36.51
CA ARG A 546 -7.80 0.80 -37.61
C ARG A 546 -8.64 -0.44 -37.93
N LYS A 547 -9.95 -0.22 -38.09
CA LYS A 547 -10.88 -1.23 -38.58
C LYS A 547 -10.60 -1.48 -40.07
N ALA A 548 -10.43 -2.75 -40.44
CA ALA A 548 -10.18 -3.15 -41.81
C ALA A 548 -11.12 -4.29 -42.24
N GLU A 549 -11.38 -4.39 -43.53
CA GLU A 549 -11.98 -5.58 -44.13
C GLU A 549 -10.91 -6.66 -44.25
N VAL A 550 -10.98 -7.68 -43.39
CA VAL A 550 -9.96 -8.74 -43.31
C VAL A 550 -10.02 -9.60 -44.57
N VAL A 551 -8.87 -9.82 -45.20
CA VAL A 551 -8.74 -10.75 -46.33
C VAL A 551 -8.86 -12.19 -45.80
N PRO A 552 -9.69 -13.06 -46.40
CA PRO A 552 -9.98 -14.40 -45.87
C PRO A 552 -8.86 -15.42 -46.14
N LEU A 553 -7.62 -15.04 -45.89
CA LEU A 553 -6.42 -15.86 -46.05
C LEU A 553 -5.50 -15.70 -44.85
N GLU A 554 -5.00 -16.84 -44.38
CA GLU A 554 -3.86 -16.87 -43.47
C GLU A 554 -2.57 -16.91 -44.30
N ALA A 555 -1.85 -15.79 -44.31
CA ALA A 555 -0.66 -15.59 -45.13
C ALA A 555 0.58 -16.16 -44.43
N ILE A 556 0.71 -17.49 -44.46
CA ILE A 556 1.82 -18.20 -43.81
C ILE A 556 3.05 -18.19 -44.73
N VAL A 557 4.21 -17.87 -44.17
CA VAL A 557 5.51 -17.95 -44.84
C VAL A 557 6.42 -18.88 -44.05
N ARG A 558 7.14 -19.75 -44.77
CA ARG A 558 8.05 -20.75 -44.19
C ARG A 558 9.43 -20.62 -44.78
N GLY A 559 10.45 -20.51 -43.94
CA GLY A 559 11.86 -20.66 -44.36
C GLY A 559 12.49 -21.96 -43.88
N TYR A 560 11.78 -22.74 -43.05
CA TYR A 560 12.23 -24.04 -42.56
C TYR A 560 11.09 -25.06 -42.66
N LEU A 561 11.45 -26.33 -42.89
CA LEU A 561 10.48 -27.42 -43.07
C LEU A 561 10.07 -28.03 -41.74
N ALA A 562 8.96 -27.55 -41.15
CA ALA A 562 8.44 -28.05 -39.87
C ALA A 562 6.91 -28.13 -39.84
N GLY A 563 6.36 -28.81 -38.82
CA GLY A 563 4.93 -28.87 -38.56
C GLY A 563 4.12 -29.52 -39.69
N SER A 564 3.04 -28.85 -40.13
CA SER A 564 2.17 -29.36 -41.20
C SER A 564 2.91 -29.49 -42.53
N ALA A 565 3.86 -28.60 -42.83
CA ALA A 565 4.67 -28.66 -44.05
C ALA A 565 5.57 -29.91 -44.06
N TRP A 566 6.19 -30.25 -42.93
CA TRP A 566 6.96 -31.49 -42.80
C TRP A 566 6.08 -32.73 -42.94
N SER A 567 4.89 -32.71 -42.32
CA SER A 567 3.92 -33.80 -42.41
C SER A 567 3.47 -34.09 -43.86
N GLU A 568 3.18 -33.04 -44.65
CA GLU A 568 2.84 -33.19 -46.06
C GLU A 568 4.03 -33.65 -46.90
N TYR A 569 5.19 -33.02 -46.73
CA TYR A 569 6.40 -33.37 -47.49
C TYR A 569 6.76 -34.85 -47.34
N LYS A 570 6.68 -35.38 -46.11
CA LYS A 570 6.92 -36.81 -45.85
C LYS A 570 5.94 -37.74 -46.58
N LYS A 571 4.71 -37.26 -46.83
CA LYS A 571 3.64 -38.04 -47.46
C LYS A 571 3.66 -37.95 -48.98
N SER A 572 3.90 -36.78 -49.55
CA SER A 572 3.72 -36.50 -50.98
C SER A 572 4.87 -35.76 -51.65
N GLY A 573 5.95 -35.41 -50.92
CA GLY A 573 7.05 -34.61 -51.46
C GLY A 573 6.68 -33.16 -51.77
N THR A 574 5.54 -32.69 -51.24
CA THR A 574 4.99 -31.36 -51.49
C THR A 574 4.78 -30.58 -50.20
N VAL A 575 4.65 -29.26 -50.32
CA VAL A 575 4.15 -28.38 -49.26
C VAL A 575 3.08 -27.47 -49.85
N HIS A 576 1.83 -27.60 -49.40
CA HIS A 576 0.65 -26.95 -49.96
C HIS A 576 0.54 -27.18 -51.48
N GLY A 577 0.86 -28.40 -51.93
CA GLY A 577 0.90 -28.76 -53.35
C GLY A 577 2.13 -28.28 -54.13
N ILE A 578 3.02 -27.49 -53.53
CA ILE A 578 4.28 -27.03 -54.14
C ILE A 578 5.29 -28.19 -54.11
N PRO A 579 5.83 -28.65 -55.26
CA PRO A 579 6.87 -29.67 -55.29
C PRO A 579 8.14 -29.20 -54.58
N MET A 580 8.68 -30.03 -53.69
CA MET A 580 9.90 -29.74 -52.94
C MET A 580 11.07 -30.64 -53.39
N PRO A 581 12.33 -30.18 -53.26
CA PRO A 581 13.49 -31.03 -53.52
C PRO A 581 13.46 -32.35 -52.75
N GLU A 582 13.99 -33.43 -53.33
CA GLU A 582 14.11 -34.72 -52.64
C GLU A 582 15.14 -34.67 -51.51
N GLY A 583 14.96 -35.53 -50.51
CA GLY A 583 15.93 -35.73 -49.42
C GLY A 583 15.96 -34.66 -48.33
N LEU A 584 14.97 -33.76 -48.27
CA LEU A 584 14.86 -32.81 -47.16
C LEU A 584 14.54 -33.54 -45.85
N VAL A 585 15.12 -33.06 -44.76
CA VAL A 585 14.88 -33.58 -43.41
C VAL A 585 14.11 -32.58 -42.55
N GLU A 586 13.56 -33.05 -41.43
CA GLU A 586 12.81 -32.20 -40.50
C GLU A 586 13.63 -31.00 -40.01
N SER A 587 12.99 -29.84 -39.92
CA SER A 587 13.57 -28.57 -39.51
C SER A 587 14.69 -28.06 -40.43
N GLN A 588 14.85 -28.59 -41.64
CA GLN A 588 15.84 -28.10 -42.60
C GLN A 588 15.45 -26.73 -43.16
N LYS A 589 16.45 -25.83 -43.28
CA LYS A 589 16.30 -24.53 -43.97
C LYS A 589 15.99 -24.75 -45.44
N LEU A 590 14.95 -24.09 -45.94
CA LEU A 590 14.57 -24.12 -47.35
C LEU A 590 15.52 -23.24 -48.18
N PRO A 591 15.75 -23.57 -49.47
CA PRO A 591 16.59 -22.74 -50.35
C PRO A 591 16.08 -21.30 -50.47
N GLN A 592 14.75 -21.14 -50.47
CA GLN A 592 14.05 -19.86 -50.43
C GLN A 592 12.82 -20.00 -49.54
N ALA A 593 12.41 -18.90 -48.91
CA ALA A 593 11.16 -18.86 -48.18
C ALA A 593 9.98 -19.06 -49.14
N ILE A 594 8.99 -19.83 -48.73
CA ILE A 594 7.81 -20.14 -49.55
C ILE A 594 6.54 -19.60 -48.90
N PHE A 595 5.63 -19.11 -49.74
CA PHE A 595 4.28 -18.67 -49.33
C PHE A 595 3.33 -19.86 -49.36
N THR A 596 2.75 -20.21 -48.22
CA THR A 596 1.95 -21.43 -48.03
C THR A 596 0.60 -21.08 -47.40
N PRO A 597 -0.36 -20.53 -48.16
CA PRO A 597 -1.59 -19.99 -47.60
C PRO A 597 -2.49 -21.07 -46.99
N SER A 598 -3.31 -20.68 -46.02
CA SER A 598 -4.49 -21.45 -45.61
C SER A 598 -5.75 -20.61 -45.68
N THR A 599 -6.91 -21.26 -45.79
CA THR A 599 -8.20 -20.58 -45.63
C THR A 599 -8.34 -20.08 -44.19
N LYS A 600 -9.11 -19.00 -44.01
CA LYS A 600 -9.54 -18.54 -42.69
C LYS A 600 -10.95 -19.06 -42.42
N ALA A 601 -11.07 -20.10 -41.60
CA ALA A 601 -12.36 -20.71 -41.33
C ALA A 601 -13.17 -19.90 -40.29
N GLU A 602 -14.51 -20.01 -40.33
CA GLU A 602 -15.36 -19.45 -39.26
C GLU A 602 -15.10 -20.15 -37.92
N GLN A 603 -15.43 -19.46 -36.82
CA GLN A 603 -15.16 -19.90 -35.47
C GLN A 603 -15.82 -21.27 -35.18
N GLY A 604 -15.01 -22.33 -35.09
CA GLY A 604 -15.45 -23.72 -34.88
C GLY A 604 -15.08 -24.69 -36.02
N ALA A 605 -14.62 -24.18 -37.15
CA ALA A 605 -14.04 -24.97 -38.24
C ALA A 605 -12.50 -24.88 -38.25
N HIS A 606 -11.83 -25.81 -38.95
CA HIS A 606 -10.38 -25.82 -39.08
C HIS A 606 -9.94 -25.10 -40.36
N ASP A 607 -8.85 -24.33 -40.26
CA ASP A 607 -8.18 -23.75 -41.40
C ASP A 607 -7.63 -24.86 -42.32
N GLU A 608 -7.80 -24.69 -43.63
CA GLU A 608 -7.37 -25.67 -44.63
C GLU A 608 -6.14 -25.14 -45.37
N ASN A 609 -5.06 -25.92 -45.39
CA ASN A 609 -3.89 -25.62 -46.21
C ASN A 609 -4.28 -25.68 -47.69
N ILE A 610 -4.11 -24.56 -48.39
CA ILE A 610 -4.44 -24.44 -49.81
C ILE A 610 -3.21 -24.07 -50.63
N SER A 611 -3.24 -24.38 -51.92
CA SER A 611 -2.17 -24.01 -52.83
C SER A 611 -2.18 -22.50 -53.13
N PRO A 612 -1.04 -21.91 -53.52
CA PRO A 612 -0.97 -20.54 -54.03
C PRO A 612 -2.01 -20.23 -55.11
N GLU A 613 -2.24 -21.17 -56.03
CA GLU A 613 -3.21 -21.03 -57.13
C GLU A 613 -4.65 -21.01 -56.62
N GLN A 614 -4.97 -21.78 -55.57
CA GLN A 614 -6.27 -21.75 -54.92
C GLN A 614 -6.48 -20.42 -54.19
N ALA A 615 -5.47 -19.92 -53.47
CA ALA A 615 -5.53 -18.63 -52.80
C ALA A 615 -5.76 -17.48 -53.80
N ALA A 616 -5.06 -17.48 -54.94
CA ALA A 616 -5.26 -16.49 -56.01
C ALA A 616 -6.68 -16.52 -56.59
N LYS A 617 -7.32 -17.70 -56.67
CA LYS A 617 -8.73 -17.82 -57.07
C LYS A 617 -9.70 -17.24 -56.04
N ILE A 618 -9.37 -17.31 -54.76
CA ILE A 618 -10.22 -16.81 -53.66
C ILE A 618 -10.19 -15.29 -53.58
N VAL A 619 -9.01 -14.69 -53.62
CA VAL A 619 -8.85 -13.23 -53.39
C VAL A 619 -8.64 -12.41 -54.65
N GLY A 620 -8.43 -13.06 -55.80
CA GLY A 620 -8.05 -12.43 -57.06
C GLY A 620 -6.54 -12.30 -57.21
N GLN A 621 -6.05 -12.41 -58.45
CA GLN A 621 -4.62 -12.48 -58.75
C GLN A 621 -3.84 -11.24 -58.27
N GLU A 622 -4.36 -10.04 -58.54
CA GLU A 622 -3.67 -8.79 -58.17
C GLU A 622 -3.47 -8.67 -56.66
N LEU A 623 -4.52 -8.94 -55.87
CA LEU A 623 -4.45 -8.89 -54.41
C LEU A 623 -3.56 -10.01 -53.85
N PHE A 624 -3.62 -11.21 -54.44
CA PHE A 624 -2.72 -12.31 -54.10
C PHE A 624 -1.25 -11.97 -54.32
N ASP A 625 -0.91 -11.33 -55.44
CA ASP A 625 0.46 -10.94 -55.76
C ASP A 625 0.98 -9.89 -54.76
N GLN A 626 0.13 -8.92 -54.37
CA GLN A 626 0.46 -7.95 -53.32
C GLN A 626 0.70 -8.62 -51.96
N ILE A 627 -0.20 -9.52 -51.54
CA ILE A 627 -0.11 -10.22 -50.25
C ILE A 627 1.12 -11.11 -50.20
N SER A 628 1.32 -11.96 -51.21
CA SER A 628 2.44 -12.91 -51.24
C SER A 628 3.80 -12.19 -51.28
N THR A 629 3.92 -11.12 -52.07
CA THR A 629 5.12 -10.28 -52.13
C THR A 629 5.40 -9.60 -50.79
N ALA A 630 4.38 -8.99 -50.18
CA ALA A 630 4.52 -8.34 -48.89
C ALA A 630 4.89 -9.34 -47.79
N ALA A 631 4.19 -10.48 -47.72
CA ALA A 631 4.44 -11.52 -46.72
C ALA A 631 5.85 -12.09 -46.81
N LEU A 632 6.34 -12.41 -48.02
CA LEU A 632 7.71 -12.91 -48.23
C LEU A 632 8.76 -11.87 -47.81
N LYS A 633 8.55 -10.59 -48.15
CA LYS A 633 9.46 -9.50 -47.77
C LYS A 633 9.47 -9.24 -46.26
N LEU A 634 8.29 -9.23 -45.62
CA LEU A 634 8.14 -9.12 -44.17
C LEU A 634 8.86 -10.27 -43.46
N TYR A 635 8.58 -11.51 -43.86
CA TYR A 635 9.21 -12.69 -43.30
C TYR A 635 10.74 -12.65 -43.43
N THR A 636 11.26 -12.39 -44.64
CA THR A 636 12.70 -12.42 -44.90
C THR A 636 13.42 -11.38 -44.04
N THR A 637 12.89 -10.15 -43.99
CA THR A 637 13.44 -9.07 -43.16
C THR A 637 13.40 -9.41 -41.66
N ALA A 638 12.31 -10.01 -41.20
CA ALA A 638 12.17 -10.43 -39.81
C ALA A 638 13.08 -11.62 -39.45
N ALA A 639 13.22 -12.59 -40.35
CA ALA A 639 14.06 -13.76 -40.16
C ALA A 639 15.55 -13.38 -40.08
N ASP A 640 16.00 -12.46 -40.93
CA ASP A 640 17.37 -11.95 -40.90
C ASP A 640 17.64 -11.19 -39.59
N TYR A 641 16.69 -10.36 -39.14
CA TYR A 641 16.82 -9.68 -37.86
C TYR A 641 16.82 -10.66 -36.68
N ALA A 642 15.90 -11.62 -36.65
CA ALA A 642 15.83 -12.63 -35.59
C ALA A 642 17.16 -13.42 -35.51
N ALA A 643 17.75 -13.78 -36.66
CA ALA A 643 19.04 -14.47 -36.73
C ALA A 643 20.15 -13.62 -36.10
N SER A 644 20.17 -12.31 -36.33
CA SER A 644 21.11 -11.39 -35.68
C SER A 644 20.95 -11.30 -34.16
N ARG A 645 19.78 -11.70 -33.64
CA ARG A 645 19.45 -11.76 -32.21
C ARG A 645 19.53 -13.17 -31.62
N GLY A 646 20.13 -14.12 -32.34
CA GLY A 646 20.32 -15.48 -31.86
C GLY A 646 19.07 -16.37 -31.96
N LEU A 647 18.10 -16.00 -32.81
CA LEU A 647 16.86 -16.75 -33.01
C LEU A 647 16.67 -17.14 -34.48
N ILE A 648 16.10 -18.32 -34.72
CA ILE A 648 15.62 -18.74 -36.03
C ILE A 648 14.10 -18.54 -36.07
N LEU A 649 13.62 -17.74 -37.02
CA LEU A 649 12.21 -17.65 -37.36
C LEU A 649 11.87 -18.74 -38.39
N ALA A 650 11.34 -19.88 -37.94
CA ALA A 650 11.11 -21.03 -38.81
C ALA A 650 9.95 -20.79 -39.79
N ASP A 651 8.83 -20.30 -39.27
CA ASP A 651 7.65 -19.88 -40.00
C ASP A 651 6.85 -18.83 -39.21
N THR A 652 5.98 -18.11 -39.90
CA THR A 652 5.06 -17.12 -39.31
C THR A 652 3.76 -17.05 -40.12
N LYS A 653 2.69 -16.62 -39.47
CA LYS A 653 1.38 -16.30 -40.06
C LYS A 653 1.15 -14.80 -40.02
N PHE A 654 0.87 -14.19 -41.17
CA PHE A 654 0.39 -12.81 -41.26
C PHE A 654 -1.10 -12.77 -41.61
N GLU A 655 -1.76 -11.70 -41.24
CA GLU A 655 -3.09 -11.36 -41.73
C GLU A 655 -3.06 -9.99 -42.39
N PHE A 656 -3.85 -9.84 -43.45
CA PHE A 656 -3.95 -8.61 -44.20
C PHE A 656 -5.40 -8.11 -44.22
N GLY A 657 -5.56 -6.80 -44.31
CA GLY A 657 -6.85 -6.15 -44.41
C GLY A 657 -6.85 -5.05 -45.45
N LEU A 658 -8.04 -4.66 -45.85
CA LEU A 658 -8.28 -3.57 -46.78
C LEU A 658 -8.95 -2.40 -46.05
N ILE A 659 -8.41 -1.20 -46.25
CA ILE A 659 -9.00 0.06 -45.76
C ILE A 659 -9.20 1.03 -46.94
N PRO A 660 -10.08 2.04 -46.85
CA PRO A 660 -10.14 3.11 -47.84
C PRO A 660 -8.77 3.77 -48.02
N SER A 661 -8.34 3.99 -49.26
CA SER A 661 -7.06 4.64 -49.54
C SER A 661 -7.12 6.12 -49.12
N PRO A 662 -6.09 6.64 -48.42
CA PRO A 662 -6.00 8.07 -48.09
C PRO A 662 -5.93 8.97 -49.32
N GLU A 663 -5.38 8.46 -50.43
CA GLU A 663 -5.18 9.21 -51.68
C GLU A 663 -6.44 9.20 -52.56
N ASP A 664 -7.23 8.13 -52.49
CA ASP A 664 -8.45 7.93 -53.29
C ASP A 664 -9.45 7.05 -52.52
N PRO A 665 -10.44 7.65 -51.83
CA PRO A 665 -11.42 6.91 -51.02
C PRO A 665 -12.25 5.89 -51.81
N THR A 666 -12.25 5.93 -53.14
CA THR A 666 -12.93 4.93 -53.98
C THR A 666 -12.13 3.64 -54.14
N LYS A 667 -10.84 3.66 -53.77
CA LYS A 667 -9.93 2.51 -53.81
C LYS A 667 -9.66 1.97 -52.41
N LYS A 668 -9.30 0.70 -52.36
CA LYS A 668 -8.85 0.02 -51.15
C LYS A 668 -7.34 -0.09 -51.13
N GLN A 669 -6.73 0.14 -49.97
CA GLN A 669 -5.31 -0.05 -49.69
C GLN A 669 -5.13 -1.31 -48.84
N LEU A 670 -4.15 -2.14 -49.22
CA LEU A 670 -3.71 -3.29 -48.43
C LEU A 670 -2.88 -2.83 -47.23
N ILE A 671 -3.23 -3.33 -46.05
CA ILE A 671 -2.50 -3.10 -44.81
C ILE A 671 -2.28 -4.40 -44.05
N LEU A 672 -1.25 -4.42 -43.22
CA LEU A 672 -1.00 -5.48 -42.26
C LEU A 672 -1.91 -5.32 -41.03
N VAL A 673 -2.56 -6.39 -40.62
CA VAL A 673 -3.47 -6.41 -39.46
C VAL A 673 -3.06 -7.51 -38.48
N ASP A 674 -3.88 -7.70 -37.43
CA ASP A 674 -3.72 -8.75 -36.42
C ASP A 674 -2.51 -8.55 -35.48
N GLU A 675 -1.95 -9.62 -34.92
CA GLU A 675 -0.69 -9.57 -34.17
C GLU A 675 0.50 -9.84 -35.09
N LEU A 676 1.69 -9.37 -34.72
CA LEU A 676 2.85 -9.45 -35.61
C LEU A 676 4.04 -10.18 -34.99
N LEU A 677 4.42 -11.29 -35.62
CA LEU A 677 5.66 -12.03 -35.37
C LEU A 677 5.87 -12.42 -33.89
N THR A 678 4.79 -12.80 -33.22
CA THR A 678 4.79 -13.22 -31.81
C THR A 678 5.01 -14.73 -31.69
N PRO A 679 5.38 -15.27 -30.52
CA PRO A 679 5.42 -16.72 -30.28
C PRO A 679 4.06 -17.43 -30.43
N ASP A 680 2.95 -16.69 -30.49
CA ASP A 680 1.62 -17.25 -30.77
C ASP A 680 1.38 -17.40 -32.28
N SER A 681 1.94 -16.51 -33.11
CA SER A 681 1.80 -16.51 -34.58
C SER A 681 3.01 -17.05 -35.34
N SER A 682 4.12 -17.32 -34.65
CA SER A 682 5.41 -17.70 -35.23
C SER A 682 6.11 -18.83 -34.46
N ARG A 683 6.97 -19.58 -35.16
CA ARG A 683 7.89 -20.52 -34.52
C ARG A 683 9.28 -19.92 -34.40
N TYR A 684 9.72 -19.70 -33.16
CA TYR A 684 11.07 -19.22 -32.84
C TYR A 684 11.90 -20.32 -32.19
N TRP A 685 13.02 -20.66 -32.82
CA TRP A 685 14.01 -21.59 -32.26
C TRP A 685 15.27 -20.84 -31.83
N PRO A 686 15.99 -21.30 -30.80
CA PRO A 686 17.32 -20.79 -30.53
C PRO A 686 18.24 -21.11 -31.71
N LEU A 687 19.04 -20.13 -32.15
CA LEU A 687 20.08 -20.36 -33.15
C LEU A 687 21.18 -21.26 -32.57
N GLU A 688 21.48 -21.08 -31.29
CA GLU A 688 22.39 -21.96 -30.56
C GLU A 688 21.80 -23.38 -30.47
N GLY A 689 22.58 -24.37 -30.90
CA GLY A 689 22.19 -25.77 -30.84
C GLY A 689 21.26 -26.25 -31.97
N TYR A 690 20.83 -25.39 -32.89
CA TYR A 690 20.02 -25.78 -34.06
C TYR A 690 20.72 -26.85 -34.91
N LYS A 691 20.00 -27.94 -35.20
CA LYS A 691 20.46 -29.01 -36.09
C LYS A 691 19.31 -29.58 -36.94
N PRO A 692 19.42 -29.63 -38.27
CA PRO A 692 18.41 -30.29 -39.10
C PRO A 692 18.38 -31.80 -38.84
N GLY A 693 17.24 -32.43 -39.10
CA GLY A 693 17.04 -33.87 -38.93
C GLY A 693 16.18 -34.27 -37.73
N GLY A 694 15.52 -33.32 -37.06
CA GLY A 694 14.65 -33.61 -35.93
C GLY A 694 13.93 -32.38 -35.37
N PRO A 695 13.20 -32.54 -34.25
CA PRO A 695 12.51 -31.45 -33.58
C PRO A 695 13.50 -30.46 -32.96
N GLN A 696 13.10 -29.19 -32.88
CA GLN A 696 13.90 -28.12 -32.27
C GLN A 696 13.29 -27.66 -30.93
N PRO A 697 14.11 -27.24 -29.95
CA PRO A 697 13.62 -26.45 -28.84
C PRO A 697 12.89 -25.21 -29.36
N SER A 698 11.81 -24.80 -28.72
CA SER A 698 11.05 -23.64 -29.16
C SER A 698 10.72 -22.68 -28.03
N PHE A 699 10.72 -21.39 -28.37
CA PHE A 699 10.18 -20.31 -27.54
C PHE A 699 8.66 -20.14 -27.71
N ASP A 700 8.04 -20.90 -28.62
CA ASP A 700 6.60 -20.92 -28.84
C ASP A 700 5.85 -21.90 -27.93
N LYS A 701 4.57 -22.14 -28.24
CA LYS A 701 3.66 -23.07 -27.55
C LYS A 701 4.14 -24.53 -27.48
N GLN A 702 5.26 -24.91 -28.11
CA GLN A 702 5.77 -26.28 -28.11
C GLN A 702 6.02 -26.82 -26.70
N TYR A 703 6.55 -26.00 -25.78
CA TYR A 703 6.75 -26.43 -24.39
C TYR A 703 5.45 -26.86 -23.70
N LEU A 704 4.36 -26.10 -23.94
CA LEU A 704 3.03 -26.42 -23.46
C LEU A 704 2.45 -27.66 -24.18
N ARG A 705 2.65 -27.79 -25.49
CA ARG A 705 2.20 -28.95 -26.28
C ARG A 705 2.84 -30.25 -25.79
N ASP A 706 4.14 -30.22 -25.54
CA ASP A 706 4.89 -31.39 -25.05
C ASP A 706 4.45 -31.79 -23.64
N TRP A 707 4.15 -30.82 -22.77
CA TRP A 707 3.52 -31.11 -21.48
C TRP A 707 2.11 -31.70 -21.66
N LEU A 708 1.23 -31.12 -22.48
CA LEU A 708 -0.11 -31.65 -22.71
C LEU A 708 -0.07 -33.11 -23.14
N VAL A 709 0.79 -33.47 -24.11
CA VAL A 709 0.94 -34.86 -24.57
C VAL A 709 1.44 -35.77 -23.45
N ARG A 710 2.45 -35.34 -22.67
CA ARG A 710 2.97 -36.12 -21.53
C ARG A 710 1.95 -36.29 -20.40
N SER A 711 1.12 -35.28 -20.18
CA SER A 711 -0.04 -35.30 -19.26
C SER A 711 -1.22 -36.09 -19.82
N GLY A 712 -1.04 -36.70 -20.99
CA GLY A 712 -1.98 -37.62 -21.58
C GLY A 712 -3.01 -36.96 -22.48
N PHE A 713 -2.82 -35.76 -23.01
CA PHE A 713 -3.75 -35.20 -24.00
C PHE A 713 -3.82 -36.09 -25.25
N ARG A 714 -5.05 -36.40 -25.70
CA ARG A 714 -5.35 -37.11 -26.95
C ARG A 714 -6.66 -36.58 -27.55
N LYS A 715 -6.81 -36.69 -28.87
CA LYS A 715 -8.03 -36.28 -29.58
C LYS A 715 -9.26 -36.94 -28.95
N GLY A 716 -10.33 -36.18 -28.72
CA GLY A 716 -11.53 -36.59 -28.00
C GLY A 716 -11.53 -36.21 -26.51
N LEU A 717 -10.49 -35.56 -26.01
CA LEU A 717 -10.39 -35.07 -24.62
C LEU A 717 -10.10 -33.59 -24.54
N GLU A 718 -10.61 -32.85 -25.52
CA GLU A 718 -10.57 -31.40 -25.56
C GLU A 718 -11.24 -30.80 -24.31
N SER A 719 -12.24 -31.49 -23.75
CA SER A 719 -12.99 -31.09 -22.55
C SER A 719 -12.26 -31.29 -21.22
N GLY A 720 -11.08 -31.93 -21.19
CA GLY A 720 -10.28 -32.14 -19.96
C GLY A 720 -9.71 -33.55 -19.82
N PRO A 721 -8.90 -33.82 -18.78
CA PRO A 721 -8.19 -35.09 -18.59
C PRO A 721 -9.09 -36.33 -18.54
N GLU A 722 -10.29 -36.17 -17.97
CA GLU A 722 -11.33 -37.22 -17.85
C GLU A 722 -12.36 -37.21 -18.99
N GLY A 723 -12.27 -36.25 -19.93
CA GLY A 723 -13.21 -36.14 -21.05
C GLY A 723 -14.62 -35.66 -20.68
N LYS A 724 -14.82 -35.17 -19.47
CA LYS A 724 -16.10 -34.59 -19.01
C LYS A 724 -16.19 -33.12 -19.39
N GLU A 725 -17.33 -32.70 -19.92
CA GLU A 725 -17.60 -31.30 -20.20
C GLU A 725 -17.42 -30.41 -18.96
N GLY A 726 -16.86 -29.22 -19.16
CA GLY A 726 -16.69 -28.21 -18.12
C GLY A 726 -15.42 -28.35 -17.26
N GLN A 727 -14.66 -29.45 -17.33
CA GLN A 727 -13.42 -29.59 -16.57
C GLN A 727 -12.27 -28.75 -17.16
N GLY A 728 -12.08 -28.81 -18.49
CA GLY A 728 -10.95 -28.20 -19.18
C GLY A 728 -9.60 -28.76 -18.72
N TRP A 729 -8.52 -28.28 -19.33
CA TRP A 729 -7.15 -28.61 -18.93
C TRP A 729 -6.56 -27.47 -18.10
N VAL A 730 -6.05 -27.78 -16.91
CA VAL A 730 -5.36 -26.84 -16.02
C VAL A 730 -3.85 -27.12 -16.09
N ILE A 731 -3.08 -26.09 -16.40
CA ILE A 731 -1.62 -26.10 -16.52
C ILE A 731 -0.98 -26.11 -15.13
N ASP A 732 -0.02 -27.00 -14.91
CA ASP A 732 0.80 -27.01 -13.68
C ASP A 732 1.63 -25.73 -13.54
N GLU A 733 1.87 -25.28 -12.31
CA GLU A 733 2.58 -24.02 -12.04
C GLU A 733 3.99 -23.96 -12.68
N GLU A 734 4.72 -25.08 -12.66
CA GLU A 734 6.03 -25.20 -13.30
C GLU A 734 5.96 -24.94 -14.82
N ILE A 735 4.87 -25.39 -15.46
CA ILE A 735 4.66 -25.22 -16.89
C ILE A 735 4.20 -23.80 -17.20
N VAL A 736 3.37 -23.20 -16.34
CA VAL A 736 3.01 -21.78 -16.43
C VAL A 736 4.27 -20.92 -16.40
N LYS A 737 5.13 -21.13 -15.40
CA LYS A 737 6.39 -20.40 -15.26
C LYS A 737 7.34 -20.64 -16.43
N GLY A 738 7.57 -21.90 -16.80
CA GLY A 738 8.46 -22.24 -17.90
C GLY A 738 7.97 -21.73 -19.27
N THR A 739 6.65 -21.61 -19.47
CA THR A 739 6.07 -20.96 -20.66
C THR A 739 6.29 -19.45 -20.60
N ALA A 740 5.99 -18.80 -19.47
CA ALA A 740 6.20 -17.36 -19.29
C ALA A 740 7.67 -16.96 -19.49
N ASP A 741 8.60 -17.76 -18.98
CA ASP A 741 10.04 -17.50 -19.09
C ASP A 741 10.51 -17.51 -20.55
N ARG A 742 10.02 -18.46 -21.37
CA ARG A 742 10.31 -18.51 -22.81
C ARG A 742 9.77 -17.31 -23.57
N TYR A 743 8.55 -16.88 -23.26
CA TYR A 743 7.95 -15.68 -23.86
C TYR A 743 8.77 -14.44 -23.50
N ARG A 744 9.16 -14.32 -22.22
CA ARG A 744 9.99 -13.20 -21.73
C ARG A 744 11.37 -13.19 -22.37
N GLU A 745 11.97 -14.36 -22.56
CA GLU A 745 13.26 -14.49 -23.24
C GLU A 745 13.16 -14.11 -24.72
N ALA A 746 12.11 -14.54 -25.44
CA ALA A 746 11.88 -14.12 -26.81
C ALA A 746 11.69 -12.60 -26.93
N VAL A 747 10.90 -11.99 -26.05
CA VAL A 747 10.76 -10.52 -25.96
C VAL A 747 12.11 -9.87 -25.76
N LYS A 748 12.90 -10.35 -24.78
CA LYS A 748 14.21 -9.79 -24.45
C LYS A 748 15.16 -9.83 -25.64
N LEU A 749 15.30 -11.00 -26.29
CA LEU A 749 16.23 -11.18 -27.41
C LEU A 749 15.85 -10.32 -28.63
N LEU A 750 14.56 -10.25 -28.96
CA LEU A 750 14.11 -9.52 -30.15
C LEU A 750 14.11 -7.99 -29.95
N THR A 751 13.85 -7.51 -28.73
CA THR A 751 13.66 -6.07 -28.46
C THR A 751 14.86 -5.36 -27.84
N SER A 752 15.84 -6.09 -27.30
CA SER A 752 17.23 -5.58 -27.18
C SER A 752 17.80 -5.30 -28.56
#